data_AF-A0A147BJK9-F1
#
_entry.id   AF-A0A147BJK9-F1
#
_cell.length_a   1.000
_cell.length_b   1.000
_cell.length_c   1.000
_cell.angle_alpha   90.00
_cell.angle_beta   90.00
_cell.angle_gamma   90.00
#
_symmetry.space_group_name_H-M   'P 1'
#
loop_
_entity.id
_entity.type
_entity.pdbx_description
1 polymer ?
#
loop_
_entity_poly.entity_id
_entity_poly.type
_entity_poly.pdbx_seq_one_letter_code
_entity_poly.pdbx_strand_id
1 'polypeptide(L)'
;MEVLKLLCSFLSLLLVPVDVADAQPVKTFPEATEDSERMDQLGAVLKRHVAKLRSTARAELVFLVDSSASVGAGNFLNELRFVRKLLADFTVSLDATRVALVTFSSKKRVLREVDHITRPTDTNHKCLLLNTQLAHVKYAGGGTFTLGAVLEAQDILKSAREDAVKVVFLVTDGYSNGGDPRPAAQELRDAGTLVYTFGVRNGNVRELRDMASLPADEHCYILNSFEEFEALARRALHEDMHVGPHQNLNSSDCDGLCKEGSECCHSGAQCTCGIYSGQYSCLCPKGHYGSGMRGECHPCPQGTYQPSVSSGDKGICLPCPNAHQNSAPGSTSVMQCHCRRGYSAEGHSCRVVHCQKLRPPANGYLVNSDCGVVFNAACGFRCNPGYRLIGNSIRVCQQSGTWSGSDPVCEKKKCQTLGAPFHGSIKCSTEAFDFETVCEFECQRGYVLIGSRKRSCLSIALWDGLPTLCRPVSCPPLLAPANGIFSPAHCSETKSAFGETCYLRCNDGFASPHQASRECVHPGLWSGNDTAIMCMDLEPPTIRNCPEDMEVDSEPGYAEALVDWELLEASDNSGESLMLSVVPAVMPPQLFPIGTSDITYWAEDAAGNKAFCNFSVVVRDREPPMDDSCTSPSDAFSNGSPSAVVTWDEPVFSDNSGIDPVVWQSHEQGTTFPVGETLVTYVASDASGNNASCILRVVVRDHRCIMPVAPANGDVDCRKTSSGIACRITCLQGYGLQPRVPSEYTCAFDGSWSPHSIHSFPDCSESSPPSSATVKARLFYSAFGISCGDRLTQKELREHLLRRLSMQAARCPDGVDCSVGDLHIECPTVQAEPNDAESSELHRERRSKRAEDIEVSFDITG
;
A
#
# COMPACT_ATOMS: atom_id res chain seq x y z
N MET A 1 -59.59 -0.72 27.30
CA MET A 1 -58.52 0.01 28.03
C MET A 1 -58.57 -0.17 29.55
N GLU A 2 -59.24 -1.20 30.09
CA GLU A 2 -59.23 -1.50 31.54
C GLU A 2 -58.32 -2.67 31.93
N VAL A 3 -58.05 -3.64 31.04
CA VAL A 3 -57.14 -4.76 31.32
C VAL A 3 -55.69 -4.30 31.54
N LEU A 4 -55.30 -3.14 30.97
CA LEU A 4 -54.01 -2.49 31.24
C LEU A 4 -53.85 -1.99 32.70
N LYS A 5 -54.91 -2.01 33.53
CA LYS A 5 -54.89 -1.55 34.93
C LYS A 5 -54.93 -2.66 35.98
N LEU A 6 -54.99 -3.94 35.59
CA LEU A 6 -55.20 -5.06 36.54
C LEU A 6 -54.03 -6.06 36.64
N LEU A 7 -53.06 -6.02 35.72
CA LEU A 7 -51.85 -6.84 35.79
C LEU A 7 -50.64 -6.13 36.43
N CYS A 8 -50.84 -4.89 36.92
CA CYS A 8 -49.82 -4.11 37.63
C CYS A 8 -49.85 -4.32 39.16
N SER A 9 -50.58 -5.33 39.67
CA SER A 9 -50.81 -5.53 41.12
C SER A 9 -50.43 -6.92 41.67
N PHE A 10 -49.83 -7.80 40.87
CA PHE A 10 -49.44 -9.14 41.30
C PHE A 10 -47.94 -9.41 41.09
N LEU A 11 -47.31 -9.95 42.13
CA LEU A 11 -46.02 -10.66 42.10
C LEU A 11 -44.74 -9.81 42.05
N SER A 12 -44.78 -8.65 42.73
CA SER A 12 -43.80 -8.51 43.82
C SER A 12 -44.17 -9.52 44.91
N LEU A 13 -43.38 -10.58 45.15
CA LEU A 13 -43.32 -11.37 46.40
C LEU A 13 -42.40 -12.62 46.28
N LEU A 14 -41.43 -12.71 47.20
CA LEU A 14 -40.73 -13.92 47.71
C LEU A 14 -39.79 -14.67 46.73
N LEU A 15 -38.45 -14.70 46.86
CA LEU A 15 -37.49 -14.91 47.97
C LEU A 15 -37.09 -16.38 48.25
N VAL A 16 -35.76 -16.61 48.20
CA VAL A 16 -34.95 -17.40 49.18
C VAL A 16 -34.83 -18.95 48.92
N PRO A 17 -33.70 -19.61 49.30
CA PRO A 17 -32.88 -20.44 48.40
C PRO A 17 -32.59 -21.88 48.93
N VAL A 18 -31.48 -22.55 48.54
CA VAL A 18 -30.55 -23.35 49.41
C VAL A 18 -29.31 -23.96 48.68
N ASP A 19 -28.16 -23.83 49.34
CA ASP A 19 -26.84 -24.53 49.40
C ASP A 19 -26.27 -25.51 48.33
N VAL A 20 -24.95 -25.34 48.07
CA VAL A 20 -23.93 -26.40 47.84
C VAL A 20 -22.59 -25.96 48.51
N ALA A 21 -21.78 -26.91 48.99
CA ALA A 21 -20.62 -26.69 49.88
C ALA A 21 -19.21 -26.82 49.24
N ASP A 22 -18.18 -26.42 50.01
CA ASP A 22 -16.76 -26.88 50.14
C ASP A 22 -16.01 -27.57 48.96
N ALA A 23 -14.68 -27.45 48.79
CA ALA A 23 -13.64 -26.62 49.43
C ALA A 23 -12.36 -26.61 48.55
N GLN A 24 -11.42 -25.69 48.80
CA GLN A 24 -10.05 -25.71 48.22
C GLN A 24 -9.07 -26.48 49.14
N PRO A 25 -7.78 -26.70 48.76
CA PRO A 25 -6.78 -25.64 48.93
C PRO A 25 -5.71 -25.49 47.83
N VAL A 26 -5.12 -24.30 47.88
CA VAL A 26 -4.00 -23.71 47.12
C VAL A 26 -2.73 -24.56 47.04
N LYS A 27 -1.96 -24.42 45.94
CA LYS A 27 -0.53 -24.76 45.87
C LYS A 27 0.33 -23.49 45.90
N THR A 28 1.29 -23.44 46.82
CA THR A 28 2.38 -22.45 46.86
C THR A 28 3.63 -22.97 46.12
N PHE A 29 4.45 -22.05 45.63
CA PHE A 29 5.77 -22.35 45.04
C PHE A 29 6.83 -22.45 46.16
N PRO A 30 7.82 -23.36 46.05
CA PRO A 30 8.82 -23.54 47.10
C PRO A 30 9.97 -22.53 47.01
N GLU A 31 10.40 -22.05 48.17
CA GLU A 31 11.66 -21.34 48.38
C GLU A 31 12.87 -22.29 48.25
N ALA A 32 14.06 -21.73 48.05
CA ALA A 32 15.31 -22.50 48.04
C ALA A 32 15.59 -23.09 49.44
N THR A 33 16.09 -24.34 49.47
CA THR A 33 16.37 -25.05 50.72
C THR A 33 17.74 -24.69 51.33
N GLU A 34 17.81 -24.62 52.67
CA GLU A 34 19.06 -24.34 53.44
C GLU A 34 20.25 -25.20 52.99
N ASP A 35 20.02 -26.46 52.61
CA ASP A 35 21.08 -27.37 52.16
C ASP A 35 21.74 -26.91 50.83
N SER A 36 21.05 -26.19 49.93
CA SER A 36 21.72 -25.66 48.73
C SER A 36 22.64 -24.49 49.06
N GLU A 37 22.19 -23.53 49.87
CA GLU A 37 23.04 -22.39 50.27
C GLU A 37 24.31 -22.86 50.98
N ARG A 38 24.19 -23.85 51.87
CA ARG A 38 25.34 -24.47 52.54
C ARG A 38 26.31 -25.12 51.54
N MET A 39 25.79 -25.85 50.55
CA MET A 39 26.62 -26.49 49.53
C MET A 39 27.30 -25.48 48.60
N ASP A 40 26.63 -24.37 48.29
CA ASP A 40 27.19 -23.30 47.47
C ASP A 40 28.26 -22.48 48.24
N GLN A 41 28.08 -22.27 49.55
CA GLN A 41 29.11 -21.69 50.43
C GLN A 41 30.35 -22.59 50.54
N LEU A 42 30.18 -23.88 50.85
CA LEU A 42 31.28 -24.85 50.92
C LEU A 42 32.00 -24.99 49.57
N GLY A 43 31.24 -24.99 48.46
CA GLY A 43 31.76 -25.00 47.10
C GLY A 43 32.59 -23.75 46.78
N ALA A 44 32.15 -22.56 47.20
CA ALA A 44 32.88 -21.31 47.00
C ALA A 44 34.20 -21.25 47.80
N VAL A 45 34.22 -21.78 49.03
CA VAL A 45 35.44 -21.89 49.85
C VAL A 45 36.43 -22.87 49.21
N LEU A 46 35.96 -24.06 48.82
CA LEU A 46 36.79 -25.05 48.12
C LEU A 46 37.33 -24.49 46.81
N LYS A 47 36.50 -23.82 45.99
CA LYS A 47 36.93 -23.17 44.74
C LYS A 47 38.07 -22.18 44.98
N ARG A 48 37.98 -21.34 46.02
CA ARG A 48 39.01 -20.35 46.36
C ARG A 48 40.34 -21.01 46.72
N HIS A 49 40.31 -22.06 47.54
CA HIS A 49 41.52 -22.80 47.93
C HIS A 49 42.14 -23.57 46.77
N VAL A 50 41.33 -24.23 45.94
CA VAL A 50 41.80 -24.93 44.74
C VAL A 50 42.40 -23.96 43.72
N ALA A 51 41.74 -22.82 43.45
CA ALA A 51 42.28 -21.78 42.57
C ALA A 51 43.62 -21.20 43.09
N LYS A 52 43.76 -21.03 44.41
CA LYS A 52 45.03 -20.64 45.03
C LYS A 52 46.11 -21.70 44.80
N LEU A 53 45.82 -22.99 45.04
CA LEU A 53 46.75 -24.08 44.78
C LEU A 53 47.12 -24.18 43.28
N ARG A 54 46.16 -24.04 42.37
CA ARG A 54 46.38 -23.98 40.91
C ARG A 54 47.29 -22.82 40.48
N SER A 55 47.22 -21.68 41.19
CA SER A 55 48.10 -20.53 40.93
C SER A 55 49.54 -20.71 41.44
N THR A 56 49.81 -21.71 42.28
CA THR A 56 51.18 -22.04 42.71
C THR A 56 51.87 -22.88 41.62
N ALA A 57 53.11 -22.51 41.27
CA ALA A 57 53.80 -23.09 40.12
C ALA A 57 54.11 -24.60 40.27
N ARG A 58 54.23 -25.09 41.52
CA ARG A 58 54.57 -26.48 41.84
C ARG A 58 53.80 -26.96 43.06
N ALA A 59 53.14 -28.11 42.93
CA ALA A 59 52.37 -28.74 44.00
C ALA A 59 52.56 -30.27 44.03
N GLU A 60 52.36 -30.85 45.20
CA GLU A 60 52.51 -32.27 45.49
C GLU A 60 51.23 -32.74 46.19
N LEU A 61 50.34 -33.40 45.44
CA LEU A 61 49.00 -33.76 45.93
C LEU A 61 48.94 -35.26 46.25
N VAL A 62 48.68 -35.59 47.50
CA VAL A 62 48.47 -36.98 47.95
C VAL A 62 46.99 -37.17 48.28
N PHE A 63 46.34 -38.09 47.57
CA PHE A 63 44.97 -38.49 47.82
C PHE A 63 44.93 -39.77 48.64
N LEU A 64 44.26 -39.74 49.78
CA LEU A 64 43.97 -40.90 50.62
C LEU A 64 42.48 -41.22 50.46
N VAL A 65 42.16 -42.33 49.81
CA VAL A 65 40.78 -42.69 49.42
C VAL A 65 40.37 -43.99 50.10
N ASP A 66 39.18 -43.99 50.69
CA ASP A 66 38.70 -45.02 51.58
C ASP A 66 37.99 -46.15 50.81
N SER A 67 38.62 -47.31 50.80
CA SER A 67 38.11 -48.52 50.13
C SER A 67 37.52 -49.53 51.12
N SER A 68 37.12 -49.08 52.31
CA SER A 68 36.48 -49.88 53.36
C SER A 68 35.13 -50.46 52.95
N ALA A 69 34.68 -51.45 53.72
CA ALA A 69 33.37 -52.10 53.53
C ALA A 69 32.18 -51.19 53.84
N SER A 70 32.35 -50.15 54.66
CA SER A 70 31.30 -49.22 55.05
C SER A 70 31.07 -48.11 54.03
N VAL A 71 32.10 -47.72 53.27
CA VAL A 71 31.94 -46.92 52.03
C VAL A 71 31.20 -47.73 50.97
N GLY A 72 31.71 -48.92 50.60
CA GLY A 72 31.10 -49.78 49.59
C GLY A 72 31.38 -49.36 48.13
N ALA A 73 31.27 -50.31 47.20
CA ALA A 73 31.77 -50.16 45.83
C ALA A 73 31.13 -49.00 45.02
N GLY A 74 29.85 -48.69 45.25
CA GLY A 74 29.16 -47.58 44.57
C GLY A 74 29.65 -46.21 45.04
N ASN A 75 29.81 -46.03 46.35
CA ASN A 75 30.30 -44.77 46.93
C ASN A 75 31.80 -44.58 46.64
N PHE A 76 32.60 -45.65 46.66
CA PHE A 76 34.00 -45.61 46.25
C PHE A 76 34.19 -45.09 44.82
N LEU A 77 33.26 -45.43 43.91
CA LEU A 77 33.26 -44.85 42.56
C LEU A 77 32.95 -43.34 42.58
N ASN A 78 32.08 -42.87 43.47
CA ASN A 78 31.81 -41.44 43.65
C ASN A 78 33.03 -40.70 44.24
N GLU A 79 33.77 -41.31 45.16
CA GLU A 79 35.05 -40.77 45.67
C GLU A 79 36.10 -40.67 44.54
N LEU A 80 36.27 -41.71 43.72
CA LEU A 80 37.18 -41.66 42.56
C LEU A 80 36.73 -40.61 41.52
N ARG A 81 35.42 -40.40 41.33
CA ARG A 81 34.92 -39.30 40.48
C ARG A 81 35.21 -37.93 41.08
N PHE A 82 35.10 -37.77 42.40
CA PHE A 82 35.51 -36.54 43.10
C PHE A 82 37.00 -36.26 42.87
N VAL A 83 37.89 -37.25 43.07
CA VAL A 83 39.32 -37.13 42.80
C VAL A 83 39.59 -36.78 41.32
N ARG A 84 38.93 -37.46 40.38
CA ARG A 84 39.02 -37.17 38.93
C ARG A 84 38.58 -35.72 38.61
N LYS A 85 37.52 -35.23 39.26
CA LYS A 85 36.99 -33.86 39.07
C LYS A 85 37.88 -32.80 39.70
N LEU A 86 38.44 -33.04 40.89
CA LEU A 86 39.40 -32.13 41.52
C LEU A 86 40.67 -32.01 40.68
N LEU A 87 41.23 -33.14 40.24
CA LEU A 87 42.39 -33.19 39.34
C LEU A 87 42.14 -32.60 37.95
N ALA A 88 40.87 -32.39 37.55
CA ALA A 88 40.55 -31.75 36.28
C ALA A 88 40.97 -30.26 36.23
N ASP A 89 41.12 -29.57 37.37
CA ASP A 89 41.56 -28.16 37.43
C ASP A 89 43.09 -27.99 37.59
N PHE A 90 43.82 -29.05 37.98
CA PHE A 90 45.27 -29.02 38.22
C PHE A 90 46.10 -29.37 36.97
N THR A 91 47.25 -28.72 36.81
CA THR A 91 48.24 -29.02 35.76
C THR A 91 49.15 -30.17 36.18
N VAL A 92 48.91 -31.37 35.64
CA VAL A 92 49.68 -32.57 36.03
C VAL A 92 50.77 -32.88 35.00
N SER A 93 52.02 -32.65 35.41
CA SER A 93 53.25 -32.96 34.69
C SER A 93 54.44 -32.95 35.65
N LEU A 94 55.59 -33.47 35.21
CA LEU A 94 56.83 -33.54 36.00
C LEU A 94 57.24 -32.19 36.61
N ASP A 95 57.11 -31.09 35.86
CA ASP A 95 57.54 -29.76 36.28
C ASP A 95 56.49 -28.96 37.07
N ALA A 96 55.20 -29.34 37.00
CA ALA A 96 54.08 -28.63 37.60
C ALA A 96 53.53 -29.36 38.84
N THR A 97 52.34 -29.96 38.78
CA THR A 97 51.75 -30.75 39.88
C THR A 97 52.08 -32.23 39.74
N ARG A 98 52.61 -32.86 40.80
CA ARG A 98 52.77 -34.33 40.90
C ARG A 98 51.70 -34.89 41.83
N VAL A 99 51.18 -36.08 41.50
CA VAL A 99 50.04 -36.70 42.19
C VAL A 99 50.39 -38.09 42.69
N ALA A 100 49.96 -38.41 43.91
CA ALA A 100 49.88 -39.77 44.41
C ALA A 100 48.45 -40.08 44.87
N LEU A 101 48.03 -41.33 44.68
CA LEU A 101 46.73 -41.86 45.12
C LEU A 101 46.98 -43.14 45.91
N VAL A 102 46.54 -43.14 47.17
CA VAL A 102 46.62 -44.28 48.08
C VAL A 102 45.20 -44.74 48.42
N THR A 103 44.89 -45.99 48.10
CA THR A 103 43.67 -46.64 48.58
C THR A 103 43.96 -47.35 49.90
N PHE A 104 43.05 -47.23 50.88
CA PHE A 104 43.21 -47.90 52.17
C PHE A 104 41.96 -48.65 52.60
N SER A 105 42.14 -49.75 53.34
CA SER A 105 41.06 -50.38 54.10
C SER A 105 41.60 -51.06 55.37
N SER A 106 42.59 -51.94 55.26
CA SER A 106 43.12 -52.69 56.40
C SER A 106 44.64 -52.57 56.53
N LYS A 107 45.22 -53.02 57.65
CA LYS A 107 46.67 -53.00 57.89
C LYS A 107 47.52 -53.72 56.82
N LYS A 108 46.91 -54.55 55.95
CA LYS A 108 47.55 -55.24 54.82
C LYS A 108 47.09 -54.71 53.44
N ARG A 109 46.27 -53.66 53.42
CA ARG A 109 45.68 -53.03 52.23
C ARG A 109 45.72 -51.52 52.40
N VAL A 110 46.93 -50.99 52.29
CA VAL A 110 47.22 -49.58 52.03
C VAL A 110 48.11 -49.62 50.78
N LEU A 111 47.60 -49.17 49.64
CA LEU A 111 48.20 -49.41 48.32
C LEU A 111 48.39 -48.10 47.57
N ARG A 112 49.61 -47.86 47.06
CA ARG A 112 49.89 -46.74 46.16
C ARG A 112 49.45 -47.09 44.74
N GLU A 113 48.21 -46.73 44.40
CA GLU A 113 47.61 -46.93 43.08
C GLU A 113 48.23 -46.00 42.02
N VAL A 114 48.53 -44.76 42.43
CA VAL A 114 49.26 -43.77 41.63
C VAL A 114 50.38 -43.20 42.50
N ASP A 115 51.57 -43.04 41.94
CA ASP A 115 52.71 -42.47 42.66
C ASP A 115 53.66 -41.75 41.68
N HIS A 116 53.32 -40.50 41.32
CA HIS A 116 54.20 -39.65 40.53
C HIS A 116 55.25 -38.92 41.38
N ILE A 117 55.13 -38.99 42.71
CA ILE A 117 55.91 -38.21 43.67
C ILE A 117 57.23 -38.92 43.99
N THR A 118 57.17 -40.21 44.37
CA THR A 118 58.38 -41.01 44.66
C THR A 118 58.99 -41.64 43.41
N ARG A 119 58.19 -41.84 42.36
CA ARG A 119 58.61 -42.37 41.05
C ARG A 119 58.29 -41.39 39.90
N PRO A 120 58.92 -40.21 39.87
CA PRO A 120 58.70 -39.23 38.82
C PRO A 120 59.30 -39.67 37.48
N THR A 121 58.49 -39.63 36.42
CA THR A 121 58.91 -39.79 35.03
C THR A 121 58.32 -38.67 34.17
N ASP A 122 58.89 -38.44 33.00
CA ASP A 122 58.32 -37.57 31.96
C ASP A 122 56.96 -38.07 31.46
N THR A 123 56.74 -39.38 31.44
CA THR A 123 55.46 -40.03 31.13
C THR A 123 54.36 -39.83 32.20
N ASN A 124 54.68 -39.31 33.39
CA ASN A 124 53.67 -38.99 34.41
C ASN A 124 52.94 -37.67 34.10
N HIS A 125 52.08 -37.70 33.09
CA HIS A 125 51.30 -36.54 32.63
C HIS A 125 49.78 -36.73 32.83
N LYS A 126 49.03 -35.62 32.82
CA LYS A 126 47.58 -35.59 33.09
C LYS A 126 46.76 -36.59 32.27
N CYS A 127 47.08 -36.77 30.99
CA CYS A 127 46.34 -37.70 30.13
C CYS A 127 46.53 -39.17 30.51
N LEU A 128 47.73 -39.59 30.93
CA LEU A 128 47.98 -40.93 31.46
C LEU A 128 47.23 -41.13 32.79
N LEU A 129 47.28 -40.11 33.67
CA LEU A 129 46.61 -40.15 34.96
C LEU A 129 45.09 -40.33 34.82
N LEU A 130 44.44 -39.44 34.06
CA LEU A 130 42.98 -39.38 33.98
C LEU A 130 42.37 -40.46 33.07
N ASN A 131 43.04 -40.85 31.99
CA ASN A 131 42.46 -41.78 31.01
C ASN A 131 42.93 -43.22 31.19
N THR A 132 44.04 -43.44 31.90
CA THR A 132 44.59 -44.79 32.14
C THR A 132 44.65 -45.11 33.63
N GLN A 133 45.49 -44.42 34.41
CA GLN A 133 45.81 -44.85 35.78
C GLN A 133 44.59 -44.85 36.72
N LEU A 134 43.82 -43.76 36.77
CA LEU A 134 42.60 -43.69 37.61
C LEU A 134 41.52 -44.70 37.21
N ALA A 135 41.51 -45.16 35.95
CA ALA A 135 40.53 -46.14 35.47
C ALA A 135 40.85 -47.59 35.90
N HIS A 136 42.09 -47.87 36.33
CA HIS A 136 42.53 -49.19 36.77
C HIS A 136 42.38 -49.43 38.29
N VAL A 137 42.08 -48.38 39.07
CA VAL A 137 41.90 -48.44 40.53
C VAL A 137 40.67 -49.27 40.88
N LYS A 138 40.82 -50.23 41.81
CA LYS A 138 39.75 -51.19 42.15
C LYS A 138 39.34 -51.09 43.62
N TYR A 139 38.05 -51.23 43.85
CA TYR A 139 37.49 -51.36 45.21
C TYR A 139 37.97 -52.65 45.87
N ALA A 140 38.50 -52.55 47.10
CA ALA A 140 39.09 -53.67 47.82
C ALA A 140 38.20 -54.24 48.94
N GLY A 141 37.47 -53.39 49.66
CA GLY A 141 36.77 -53.74 50.90
C GLY A 141 37.73 -54.00 52.08
N GLY A 142 37.20 -53.89 53.30
CA GLY A 142 37.92 -54.16 54.55
C GLY A 142 37.39 -53.32 55.72
N GLY A 143 38.20 -53.13 56.76
CA GLY A 143 37.98 -52.07 57.74
C GLY A 143 38.38 -50.70 57.20
N THR A 144 38.66 -49.75 58.09
CA THR A 144 38.98 -48.35 57.75
C THR A 144 40.28 -47.91 58.44
N PHE A 145 41.45 -48.31 57.92
CA PHE A 145 42.74 -48.09 58.59
C PHE A 145 43.37 -46.71 58.28
N THR A 146 42.70 -45.64 58.70
CA THR A 146 43.07 -44.24 58.42
C THR A 146 44.48 -43.87 58.88
N LEU A 147 44.91 -44.33 60.06
CA LEU A 147 46.28 -44.10 60.56
C LEU A 147 47.34 -44.63 59.58
N GLY A 148 47.12 -45.79 58.95
CA GLY A 148 48.04 -46.33 57.94
C GLY A 148 48.13 -45.46 56.70
N ALA A 149 47.01 -44.91 56.24
CA ALA A 149 46.97 -44.02 55.09
C ALA A 149 47.71 -42.70 55.37
N VAL A 150 47.57 -42.13 56.56
CA VAL A 150 48.27 -40.89 56.97
C VAL A 150 49.79 -41.12 57.08
N LEU A 151 50.22 -42.26 57.65
CA LEU A 151 51.64 -42.65 57.68
C LEU A 151 52.21 -42.90 56.27
N GLU A 152 51.41 -43.47 55.35
CA GLU A 152 51.82 -43.66 53.96
C GLU A 152 51.97 -42.32 53.22
N ALA A 153 51.10 -41.33 53.49
CA ALA A 153 51.25 -39.97 52.98
C ALA A 153 52.53 -39.30 53.50
N GLN A 154 52.85 -39.46 54.79
CA GLN A 154 54.13 -38.99 55.35
C GLN A 154 55.32 -39.58 54.60
N ASP A 155 55.28 -40.89 54.28
CA ASP A 155 56.38 -41.54 53.55
C ASP A 155 56.54 -41.03 52.12
N ILE A 156 55.43 -40.92 51.37
CA ILE A 156 55.41 -40.36 50.01
C ILE A 156 55.97 -38.92 50.00
N LEU A 157 55.57 -38.10 50.98
CA LEU A 157 55.97 -36.68 51.06
C LEU A 157 57.43 -36.47 51.50
N LYS A 158 58.17 -37.49 51.93
CA LYS A 158 59.64 -37.41 52.09
C LYS A 158 60.35 -37.19 50.75
N SER A 159 59.75 -37.64 49.65
CA SER A 159 60.24 -37.45 48.27
C SER A 159 59.54 -36.28 47.54
N ALA A 160 58.79 -35.45 48.27
CA ALA A 160 58.22 -34.22 47.74
C ALA A 160 59.32 -33.17 47.48
N ARG A 161 59.12 -32.35 46.45
CA ARG A 161 59.97 -31.18 46.19
C ARG A 161 59.92 -30.18 47.35
N GLU A 162 61.04 -29.55 47.66
CA GLU A 162 61.13 -28.54 48.73
C GLU A 162 60.43 -27.22 48.34
N ASP A 163 60.45 -26.85 47.06
CA ASP A 163 59.85 -25.65 46.49
C ASP A 163 58.37 -25.80 46.13
N ALA A 164 57.75 -26.94 46.46
CA ALA A 164 56.38 -27.27 46.08
C ALA A 164 55.42 -27.27 47.28
N VAL A 165 54.18 -26.85 47.05
CA VAL A 165 53.11 -26.89 48.07
C VAL A 165 52.65 -28.33 48.27
N LYS A 166 52.80 -28.85 49.49
CA LYS A 166 52.44 -30.22 49.87
C LYS A 166 51.00 -30.26 50.38
N VAL A 167 50.17 -31.13 49.81
CA VAL A 167 48.74 -31.21 50.13
C VAL A 167 48.32 -32.67 50.29
N VAL A 168 47.55 -32.96 51.34
CA VAL A 168 46.93 -34.27 51.58
C VAL A 168 45.42 -34.10 51.55
N PHE A 169 44.75 -34.84 50.67
CA PHE A 169 43.30 -34.94 50.58
C PHE A 169 42.85 -36.29 51.14
N LEU A 170 42.30 -36.31 52.35
CA LEU A 170 41.73 -37.50 52.97
C LEU A 170 40.23 -37.56 52.71
N VAL A 171 39.76 -38.60 52.02
CA VAL A 171 38.34 -38.91 51.79
C VAL A 171 38.00 -40.20 52.54
N THR A 172 37.01 -40.17 53.43
CA THR A 172 36.63 -41.31 54.27
C THR A 172 35.23 -41.16 54.88
N ASP A 173 34.59 -42.27 55.22
CA ASP A 173 33.33 -42.25 55.99
C ASP A 173 33.52 -41.90 57.48
N GLY A 174 34.77 -41.89 57.97
CA GLY A 174 35.17 -41.17 59.16
C GLY A 174 35.30 -41.97 60.46
N TYR A 175 35.40 -43.32 60.45
CA TYR A 175 35.74 -44.09 61.66
C TYR A 175 37.06 -44.86 61.52
N SER A 176 38.15 -44.37 62.12
CA SER A 176 39.44 -45.06 62.06
C SER A 176 39.45 -46.36 62.90
N ASN A 177 39.76 -47.47 62.24
CA ASN A 177 39.87 -48.80 62.81
C ASN A 177 41.33 -49.27 62.79
N GLY A 178 42.14 -48.85 63.77
CA GLY A 178 43.48 -49.40 63.98
C GLY A 178 44.52 -48.55 64.73
N GLY A 179 44.13 -47.37 65.22
CA GLY A 179 44.93 -46.41 65.99
C GLY A 179 44.42 -44.99 65.76
N ASP A 180 44.81 -44.04 66.62
CA ASP A 180 44.44 -42.62 66.48
C ASP A 180 45.30 -41.96 65.37
N PRO A 181 44.71 -41.44 64.28
CA PRO A 181 45.45 -40.80 63.19
C PRO A 181 45.85 -39.35 63.48
N ARG A 182 45.27 -38.70 64.51
CA ARG A 182 45.46 -37.26 64.76
C ARG A 182 46.92 -36.85 65.04
N PRO A 183 47.75 -37.62 65.78
CA PRO A 183 49.16 -37.28 65.96
C PRO A 183 49.95 -37.28 64.63
N ALA A 184 49.72 -38.28 63.78
CA ALA A 184 50.40 -38.38 62.47
C ALA A 184 49.93 -37.27 61.50
N ALA A 185 48.65 -36.87 61.59
CA ALA A 185 48.13 -35.72 60.84
C ALA A 185 48.70 -34.39 61.37
N GLN A 186 48.93 -34.28 62.68
CA GLN A 186 49.60 -33.11 63.27
C GLN A 186 51.05 -32.98 62.76
N GLU A 187 51.83 -34.07 62.76
CA GLU A 187 53.20 -34.08 62.21
C GLU A 187 53.25 -33.62 60.74
N LEU A 188 52.27 -34.00 59.91
CA LEU A 188 52.16 -33.51 58.53
C LEU A 188 51.97 -32.00 58.46
N ARG A 189 51.09 -31.43 59.29
CA ARG A 189 50.84 -29.98 59.35
C ARG A 189 52.04 -29.21 59.90
N ASP A 190 52.69 -29.74 60.93
CA ASP A 190 53.90 -29.16 61.53
C ASP A 190 55.07 -29.17 60.52
N ALA A 191 55.09 -30.15 59.60
CA ALA A 191 55.98 -30.18 58.43
C ALA A 191 55.53 -29.30 57.24
N GLY A 192 54.51 -28.45 57.41
CA GLY A 192 54.02 -27.51 56.40
C GLY A 192 53.07 -28.10 55.34
N THR A 193 52.51 -29.29 55.57
CA THR A 193 51.56 -29.94 54.65
C THR A 193 50.13 -29.48 54.92
N LEU A 194 49.42 -29.04 53.87
CA LEU A 194 47.99 -28.72 53.97
C LEU A 194 47.15 -30.01 53.94
N VAL A 195 46.64 -30.40 55.10
CA VAL A 195 45.70 -31.52 55.25
C VAL A 195 44.26 -31.02 55.09
N TYR A 196 43.56 -31.55 54.10
CA TYR A 196 42.13 -31.39 53.87
C TYR A 196 41.41 -32.72 54.15
N THR A 197 40.28 -32.68 54.85
CA THR A 197 39.50 -33.87 55.20
C THR A 197 38.08 -33.77 54.65
N PHE A 198 37.63 -34.83 53.99
CA PHE A 198 36.33 -34.98 53.35
C PHE A 198 35.62 -36.20 53.95
N GLY A 199 34.44 -35.98 54.53
CA GLY A 199 33.66 -37.07 55.12
C GLY A 199 32.16 -36.83 55.15
N VAL A 200 31.42 -37.88 55.47
CA VAL A 200 29.95 -37.88 55.51
C VAL A 200 29.46 -37.69 56.95
N ARG A 201 28.32 -37.02 57.17
CA ARG A 201 27.78 -36.65 58.52
C ARG A 201 27.73 -37.79 59.55
N ASN A 202 27.71 -39.05 59.12
CA ASN A 202 27.63 -40.21 60.01
C ASN A 202 28.98 -40.57 60.68
N GLY A 203 30.11 -40.02 60.21
CA GLY A 203 31.46 -40.29 60.70
C GLY A 203 31.88 -39.57 61.99
N ASN A 204 33.11 -39.82 62.45
CA ASN A 204 33.72 -39.10 63.57
C ASN A 204 34.19 -37.69 63.14
N VAL A 205 33.22 -36.76 63.03
CA VAL A 205 33.45 -35.36 62.62
C VAL A 205 34.52 -34.65 63.46
N ARG A 206 34.68 -35.00 64.74
CA ARG A 206 35.73 -34.41 65.60
C ARG A 206 37.12 -34.86 65.18
N GLU A 207 37.30 -36.16 64.94
CA GLU A 207 38.58 -36.72 64.48
C GLU A 207 39.00 -36.15 63.11
N LEU A 208 38.07 -36.02 62.17
CA LEU A 208 38.34 -35.35 60.89
C LEU A 208 38.73 -33.88 61.07
N ARG A 209 37.99 -33.12 61.89
CA ARG A 209 38.28 -31.70 62.16
C ARG A 209 39.61 -31.49 62.89
N ASP A 210 39.99 -32.39 63.79
CA ASP A 210 41.28 -32.38 64.49
C ASP A 210 42.46 -32.73 63.56
N MET A 211 42.22 -33.46 62.46
CA MET A 211 43.22 -33.78 61.43
C MET A 211 43.37 -32.69 60.37
N ALA A 212 42.31 -31.96 60.05
CA ALA A 212 42.34 -30.86 59.08
C ALA A 212 43.30 -29.71 59.48
N SER A 213 43.70 -28.91 58.50
CA SER A 213 44.53 -27.72 58.71
C SER A 213 43.70 -26.52 59.20
N LEU A 214 44.34 -25.55 59.83
CA LEU A 214 43.67 -24.35 60.33
C LEU A 214 43.53 -23.28 59.22
N PRO A 215 42.40 -22.56 59.12
CA PRO A 215 41.16 -22.74 59.88
C PRO A 215 40.42 -24.01 59.47
N ALA A 216 40.01 -24.82 60.46
CA ALA A 216 39.47 -26.16 60.23
C ALA A 216 38.09 -26.15 59.54
N ASP A 217 37.33 -25.06 59.67
CA ASP A 217 36.09 -24.78 58.96
C ASP A 217 36.28 -24.51 57.45
N GLU A 218 37.49 -24.22 56.98
CA GLU A 218 37.80 -24.12 55.54
C GLU A 218 38.50 -25.39 54.98
N HIS A 219 38.99 -26.29 55.84
CA HIS A 219 39.74 -27.49 55.44
C HIS A 219 39.04 -28.82 55.76
N CYS A 220 37.98 -28.82 56.58
CA CYS A 220 37.18 -29.99 56.93
C CYS A 220 35.78 -29.90 56.29
N TYR A 221 35.54 -30.71 55.27
CA TYR A 221 34.29 -30.77 54.51
C TYR A 221 33.45 -31.95 54.98
N ILE A 222 32.33 -31.66 55.66
CA ILE A 222 31.36 -32.67 56.11
C ILE A 222 30.08 -32.55 55.29
N LEU A 223 29.84 -33.53 54.42
CA LEU A 223 28.70 -33.62 53.50
C LEU A 223 27.63 -34.59 54.01
N ASN A 224 26.44 -34.55 53.41
CA ASN A 224 25.31 -35.40 53.79
C ASN A 224 25.39 -36.80 53.15
N SER A 225 25.99 -36.92 51.96
CA SER A 225 26.10 -38.16 51.20
C SER A 225 27.37 -38.20 50.33
N PHE A 226 27.69 -39.37 49.75
CA PHE A 226 28.82 -39.50 48.83
C PHE A 226 28.55 -38.89 47.44
N GLU A 227 27.29 -38.78 47.03
CA GLU A 227 26.90 -38.15 45.76
C GLU A 227 27.15 -36.63 45.79
N GLU A 228 27.06 -36.02 46.98
CA GLU A 228 27.38 -34.62 47.20
C GLU A 228 28.86 -34.28 46.96
N PHE A 229 29.81 -35.22 47.07
CA PHE A 229 31.22 -34.95 46.71
C PHE A 229 31.37 -34.63 45.22
N GLU A 230 30.73 -35.43 44.34
CA GLU A 230 30.77 -35.15 42.90
C GLU A 230 30.06 -33.84 42.56
N ALA A 231 28.94 -33.54 43.24
CA ALA A 231 28.21 -32.28 43.07
C ALA A 231 29.04 -31.06 43.52
N LEU A 232 29.72 -31.14 44.67
CA LEU A 232 30.58 -30.10 45.21
C LEU A 232 31.72 -29.77 44.22
N ALA A 233 32.44 -30.79 43.75
CA ALA A 233 33.51 -30.60 42.77
C ALA A 233 32.98 -30.06 41.43
N ARG A 234 31.81 -30.50 40.96
CA ARG A 234 31.20 -30.01 39.72
C ARG A 234 30.74 -28.54 39.79
N ARG A 235 30.21 -28.09 40.94
CA ARG A 235 29.81 -26.69 41.17
C ARG A 235 31.01 -25.76 41.34
N ALA A 236 32.05 -26.23 42.03
CA ALA A 236 33.26 -25.45 42.29
C ALA A 236 34.19 -25.35 41.07
N LEU A 237 34.36 -26.43 40.29
CA LEU A 237 35.47 -26.60 39.34
C LEU A 237 34.99 -26.87 37.91
N HIS A 238 34.47 -25.82 37.28
CA HIS A 238 34.29 -25.72 35.84
C HIS A 238 34.54 -24.27 35.38
N GLU A 239 35.81 -23.91 35.22
CA GLU A 239 36.23 -22.78 34.37
C GLU A 239 36.51 -23.31 32.95
N ASP A 240 36.35 -22.44 31.95
CA ASP A 240 36.44 -22.83 30.54
C ASP A 240 37.81 -23.45 30.19
N MET A 241 37.81 -24.46 29.32
CA MET A 241 39.01 -25.21 28.95
C MET A 241 40.08 -24.31 28.33
N HIS A 242 41.02 -23.85 29.15
CA HIS A 242 42.17 -23.09 28.66
C HIS A 242 43.09 -23.98 27.81
N VAL A 243 43.40 -23.49 26.61
CA VAL A 243 44.45 -24.06 25.75
C VAL A 243 45.80 -23.73 26.38
N GLY A 244 46.24 -24.59 27.31
CA GLY A 244 47.56 -24.53 27.93
C GLY A 244 48.64 -25.20 27.09
N PRO A 245 49.91 -25.16 27.52
CA PRO A 245 51.00 -25.92 26.89
C PRO A 245 50.69 -27.42 26.74
N HIS A 246 51.26 -27.97 25.67
CA HIS A 246 51.13 -29.35 25.27
C HIS A 246 52.44 -30.09 25.54
N GLN A 247 52.36 -31.32 26.02
CA GLN A 247 53.51 -32.22 26.13
C GLN A 247 53.50 -33.18 24.95
N ASN A 248 54.63 -33.28 24.23
CA ASN A 248 54.79 -34.19 23.10
C ASN A 248 54.81 -35.65 23.56
N LEU A 249 54.14 -36.51 22.80
CA LEU A 249 53.97 -37.94 23.08
C LEU A 249 54.32 -38.80 21.87
N ASN A 250 54.32 -40.12 22.06
CA ASN A 250 54.47 -41.06 20.95
C ASN A 250 53.17 -41.08 20.13
N SER A 251 53.27 -41.34 18.82
CA SER A 251 52.10 -41.35 17.94
C SER A 251 51.01 -42.34 18.40
N SER A 252 51.42 -43.45 19.03
CA SER A 252 50.53 -44.49 19.54
C SER A 252 49.63 -44.03 20.68
N ASP A 253 50.04 -43.01 21.45
CA ASP A 253 49.27 -42.52 22.59
C ASP A 253 47.99 -41.77 22.12
N CYS A 254 47.98 -41.32 20.86
CA CYS A 254 46.83 -40.70 20.20
C CYS A 254 45.96 -41.69 19.39
N ASP A 255 46.30 -42.99 19.33
CA ASP A 255 45.54 -43.98 18.53
C ASP A 255 44.09 -44.18 19.01
N GLY A 256 43.80 -43.82 20.27
CA GLY A 256 42.43 -43.79 20.82
C GLY A 256 41.55 -42.62 20.33
N LEU A 257 42.08 -41.67 19.56
CA LEU A 257 41.32 -40.50 19.08
C LEU A 257 40.43 -40.80 17.87
N CYS A 258 40.69 -41.88 17.13
CA CYS A 258 39.94 -42.24 15.93
C CYS A 258 39.36 -43.66 16.04
N LYS A 259 38.25 -43.90 15.34
CA LYS A 259 37.52 -45.19 15.37
C LYS A 259 38.33 -46.37 14.80
N GLU A 260 39.35 -46.08 14.01
CA GLU A 260 40.24 -47.06 13.36
C GLU A 260 41.32 -47.60 14.32
N GLY A 261 41.56 -46.92 15.46
CA GLY A 261 42.46 -47.39 16.51
C GLY A 261 43.95 -47.41 16.16
N SER A 262 44.37 -46.72 15.10
CA SER A 262 45.78 -46.55 14.72
C SER A 262 46.01 -45.34 13.80
N GLU A 263 47.16 -44.68 13.94
CA GLU A 263 47.65 -43.60 13.05
C GLU A 263 46.67 -42.40 12.88
N CYS A 264 45.99 -42.00 13.96
CA CYS A 264 44.93 -40.99 13.91
C CYS A 264 45.38 -39.57 13.52
N CYS A 265 46.62 -39.19 13.82
CA CYS A 265 47.17 -37.87 13.48
C CYS A 265 47.59 -37.76 12.01
N HIS A 266 47.61 -36.55 11.47
CA HIS A 266 48.13 -36.27 10.13
C HIS A 266 49.63 -36.61 10.01
N SER A 267 50.10 -36.94 8.81
CA SER A 267 51.53 -37.17 8.55
C SER A 267 52.35 -35.91 8.86
N GLY A 268 53.18 -35.97 9.91
CA GLY A 268 53.95 -34.82 10.40
C GLY A 268 53.21 -33.92 11.40
N ALA A 269 51.98 -34.23 11.79
CA ALA A 269 51.37 -33.66 12.99
C ALA A 269 51.95 -34.32 14.25
N GLN A 270 52.01 -33.57 15.36
CA GLN A 270 52.55 -34.05 16.63
C GLN A 270 51.43 -34.56 17.53
N CYS A 271 51.53 -35.81 18.01
CA CYS A 271 50.67 -36.30 19.08
C CYS A 271 51.08 -35.63 20.40
N THR A 272 50.10 -35.09 21.12
CA THR A 272 50.35 -34.37 22.38
C THR A 272 49.30 -34.64 23.44
N CYS A 273 49.69 -34.50 24.71
CA CYS A 273 48.78 -34.35 25.83
C CYS A 273 48.66 -32.86 26.21
N GLY A 274 47.43 -32.34 26.26
CA GLY A 274 47.17 -31.06 26.91
C GLY A 274 47.30 -31.22 28.42
N ILE A 275 48.36 -30.70 29.04
CA ILE A 275 48.61 -30.89 30.49
C ILE A 275 47.59 -30.15 31.38
N TYR A 276 46.80 -29.26 30.77
CA TYR A 276 45.66 -28.56 31.37
C TYR A 276 44.34 -29.30 31.13
N SER A 277 44.04 -29.73 29.90
CA SER A 277 42.77 -30.40 29.58
C SER A 277 42.72 -31.88 29.98
N GLY A 278 43.88 -32.55 30.07
CA GLY A 278 43.96 -34.01 30.23
C GLY A 278 43.50 -34.80 29.00
N GLN A 279 43.42 -34.13 27.84
CA GLN A 279 43.00 -34.72 26.57
C GLN A 279 44.20 -34.90 25.63
N TYR A 280 44.19 -35.98 24.85
CA TYR A 280 45.10 -36.18 23.73
C TYR A 280 44.66 -35.32 22.55
N SER A 281 45.62 -34.78 21.80
CA SER A 281 45.36 -33.91 20.64
C SER A 281 46.51 -33.96 19.63
N CYS A 282 46.17 -33.96 18.35
CA CYS A 282 47.14 -33.85 17.26
C CYS A 282 47.37 -32.37 16.92
N LEU A 283 48.62 -31.93 16.77
CA LEU A 283 48.97 -30.55 16.39
C LEU A 283 49.54 -30.47 14.97
N CYS A 284 48.94 -29.66 14.08
CA CYS A 284 49.44 -29.49 12.72
C CYS A 284 50.87 -28.91 12.66
N PRO A 285 51.69 -29.31 11.67
CA PRO A 285 53.03 -28.79 11.48
C PRO A 285 53.03 -27.29 11.13
N LYS A 286 54.20 -26.66 11.25
CA LYS A 286 54.40 -25.24 10.90
C LYS A 286 53.89 -24.93 9.49
N GLY A 287 53.36 -23.73 9.31
CA GLY A 287 52.76 -23.29 8.05
C GLY A 287 51.39 -23.90 7.74
N HIS A 288 50.80 -24.71 8.63
CA HIS A 288 49.49 -25.34 8.42
C HIS A 288 48.48 -24.97 9.52
N TYR A 289 47.20 -25.11 9.20
CA TYR A 289 46.06 -24.99 10.11
C TYR A 289 45.10 -26.17 9.94
N GLY A 290 44.16 -26.33 10.87
CA GLY A 290 43.21 -27.44 10.92
C GLY A 290 43.30 -28.21 12.24
N SER A 291 42.69 -29.39 12.32
CA SER A 291 42.52 -30.13 13.58
C SER A 291 43.74 -30.94 14.01
N GLY A 292 44.68 -31.20 13.10
CA GLY A 292 45.79 -32.14 13.31
C GLY A 292 45.46 -33.60 12.97
N MET A 293 44.19 -33.94 12.74
CA MET A 293 43.77 -35.30 12.39
C MET A 293 44.17 -35.66 10.95
N ARG A 294 44.21 -36.96 10.66
CA ARG A 294 44.47 -37.52 9.32
C ARG A 294 43.63 -36.81 8.24
N GLY A 295 44.31 -36.23 7.24
CA GLY A 295 43.69 -35.42 6.17
C GLY A 295 43.38 -33.95 6.50
N GLU A 296 43.39 -33.55 7.77
CA GLU A 296 42.86 -32.26 8.24
C GLU A 296 43.94 -31.22 8.64
N CYS A 297 45.12 -31.27 8.01
CA CYS A 297 46.09 -30.17 8.05
C CYS A 297 46.18 -29.52 6.67
N HIS A 298 45.85 -28.24 6.59
CA HIS A 298 45.80 -27.45 5.35
C HIS A 298 46.87 -26.35 5.38
N PRO A 299 47.54 -26.06 4.25
CA PRO A 299 48.56 -25.01 4.21
C PRO A 299 47.93 -23.63 4.46
N CYS A 300 48.61 -22.79 5.25
CA CYS A 300 48.19 -21.41 5.48
C CYS A 300 48.03 -20.64 4.15
N PRO A 301 47.03 -19.75 4.04
CA PRO A 301 46.73 -19.04 2.81
C PRO A 301 47.84 -18.07 2.40
N GLN A 302 47.83 -17.70 1.12
CA GLN A 302 48.77 -16.73 0.55
C GLN A 302 48.74 -15.39 1.32
N GLY A 303 49.91 -14.84 1.64
CA GLY A 303 50.04 -13.59 2.42
C GLY A 303 50.01 -13.77 3.95
N THR A 304 49.95 -15.01 4.43
CA THR A 304 50.09 -15.37 5.84
C THR A 304 51.23 -16.37 6.06
N TYR A 305 51.60 -16.62 7.33
CA TYR A 305 52.58 -17.62 7.74
C TYR A 305 52.24 -18.15 9.15
N GLN A 306 52.69 -19.35 9.49
CA GLN A 306 52.53 -19.92 10.84
C GLN A 306 53.86 -20.48 11.37
N PRO A 307 54.56 -19.77 12.30
CA PRO A 307 55.87 -20.19 12.80
C PRO A 307 55.86 -21.28 13.88
N SER A 308 54.71 -21.55 14.51
CA SER A 308 54.53 -22.56 15.57
C SER A 308 53.82 -23.82 15.07
N VAL A 309 54.01 -24.93 15.80
CA VAL A 309 53.18 -26.14 15.68
C VAL A 309 51.90 -25.89 16.48
N SER A 310 50.74 -26.08 15.86
CA SER A 310 49.43 -25.72 16.45
C SER A 310 48.28 -26.29 15.63
N SER A 311 47.18 -26.65 16.28
CA SER A 311 45.89 -26.92 15.62
C SER A 311 44.88 -25.81 15.95
N GLY A 312 43.92 -25.60 15.06
CA GLY A 312 42.91 -24.56 15.12
C GLY A 312 42.50 -24.07 13.74
N ASP A 313 41.53 -23.16 13.70
CA ASP A 313 41.03 -22.58 12.45
C ASP A 313 42.09 -21.74 11.72
N LYS A 314 41.77 -21.37 10.48
CA LYS A 314 42.56 -20.49 9.61
C LYS A 314 43.08 -19.20 10.27
N GLY A 315 42.43 -18.74 11.35
CA GLY A 315 42.85 -17.59 12.16
C GLY A 315 44.21 -17.72 12.85
N ILE A 316 44.77 -18.94 12.98
CA ILE A 316 46.12 -19.13 13.54
C ILE A 316 47.24 -18.71 12.57
N CYS A 317 46.94 -18.54 11.27
CA CYS A 317 47.89 -18.09 10.27
C CYS A 317 48.10 -16.56 10.34
N LEU A 318 49.27 -16.12 10.82
CA LEU A 318 49.62 -14.72 11.02
C LEU A 318 49.79 -13.98 9.67
N PRO A 319 49.25 -12.76 9.49
CA PRO A 319 49.46 -11.98 8.27
C PRO A 319 50.91 -11.46 8.17
N CYS A 320 51.41 -11.25 6.94
CA CYS A 320 52.67 -10.56 6.73
C CYS A 320 52.66 -9.13 7.34
N PRO A 321 53.77 -8.65 7.94
CA PRO A 321 53.79 -7.41 8.73
C PRO A 321 53.36 -6.14 8.00
N ASN A 322 53.58 -6.07 6.68
CA ASN A 322 53.14 -4.95 5.86
C ASN A 322 52.01 -5.39 4.92
N ALA A 323 50.92 -4.61 4.86
CA ALA A 323 49.76 -4.88 4.02
C ALA A 323 50.10 -5.02 2.52
N HIS A 324 51.22 -4.45 2.08
CA HIS A 324 51.72 -4.54 0.70
C HIS A 324 52.72 -5.69 0.49
N GLN A 325 52.89 -6.59 1.46
CA GLN A 325 53.64 -7.84 1.31
C GLN A 325 52.73 -9.04 0.97
N ASN A 326 53.35 -10.12 0.53
CA ASN A 326 52.73 -11.39 0.21
C ASN A 326 53.72 -12.54 0.51
N SER A 327 53.20 -13.75 0.68
CA SER A 327 53.98 -14.96 0.98
C SER A 327 53.42 -16.14 0.19
N ALA A 328 54.18 -17.23 0.03
CA ALA A 328 53.66 -18.45 -0.59
C ALA A 328 52.67 -19.17 0.36
N PRO A 329 51.69 -19.94 -0.15
CA PRO A 329 50.89 -20.82 0.69
C PRO A 329 51.78 -21.78 1.49
N GLY A 330 51.43 -22.05 2.75
CA GLY A 330 52.22 -22.90 3.63
C GLY A 330 53.48 -22.24 4.23
N SER A 331 53.62 -20.91 4.14
CA SER A 331 54.80 -20.21 4.70
C SER A 331 54.94 -20.41 6.21
N THR A 332 56.18 -20.61 6.68
CA THR A 332 56.53 -20.93 8.06
C THR A 332 57.24 -19.79 8.78
N SER A 333 57.64 -18.72 8.07
CA SER A 333 58.36 -17.59 8.65
C SER A 333 58.03 -16.26 7.98
N VAL A 334 58.04 -15.20 8.78
CA VAL A 334 57.93 -13.80 8.34
C VAL A 334 58.98 -13.41 7.28
N MET A 335 60.13 -14.09 7.26
CA MET A 335 61.17 -13.86 6.24
C MET A 335 60.75 -14.31 4.82
N GLN A 336 59.66 -15.05 4.68
CA GLN A 336 59.09 -15.44 3.38
C GLN A 336 58.07 -14.39 2.84
N CYS A 337 57.86 -13.29 3.56
CA CYS A 337 57.05 -12.15 3.12
C CYS A 337 57.87 -11.23 2.19
N HIS A 338 57.47 -11.14 0.93
CA HIS A 338 58.06 -10.26 -0.09
C HIS A 338 57.07 -9.17 -0.52
N CYS A 339 57.53 -8.04 -1.07
CA CYS A 339 56.60 -7.02 -1.59
C CYS A 339 55.73 -7.56 -2.73
N ARG A 340 54.46 -7.13 -2.78
CA ARG A 340 53.53 -7.40 -3.87
C ARG A 340 54.03 -6.75 -5.18
N ARG A 341 53.61 -7.30 -6.32
CA ARG A 341 53.78 -6.61 -7.62
C ARG A 341 53.21 -5.18 -7.51
N GLY A 342 53.95 -4.23 -8.04
CA GLY A 342 53.71 -2.79 -7.92
C GLY A 342 54.46 -2.08 -6.80
N TYR A 343 55.16 -2.81 -5.93
CA TYR A 343 55.89 -2.23 -4.80
C TYR A 343 57.38 -2.63 -4.86
N SER A 344 58.25 -1.67 -4.57
CA SER A 344 59.69 -1.88 -4.36
C SER A 344 60.00 -1.97 -2.86
N ALA A 345 61.02 -2.74 -2.51
CA ALA A 345 61.48 -2.87 -1.13
C ALA A 345 62.46 -1.74 -0.79
N GLU A 346 62.11 -0.93 0.20
CA GLU A 346 62.96 0.11 0.78
C GLU A 346 63.11 -0.20 2.28
N GLY A 347 64.20 -0.90 2.62
CA GLY A 347 64.37 -1.54 3.93
C GLY A 347 63.31 -2.61 4.19
N HIS A 348 62.64 -2.53 5.34
CA HIS A 348 61.51 -3.41 5.69
C HIS A 348 60.15 -2.89 5.20
N SER A 349 60.12 -1.78 4.44
CA SER A 349 58.89 -1.17 3.93
C SER A 349 58.72 -1.40 2.42
N CYS A 350 57.49 -1.63 1.99
CA CYS A 350 57.14 -1.73 0.58
C CYS A 350 56.55 -0.39 0.11
N ARG A 351 57.24 0.33 -0.78
CA ARG A 351 56.72 1.58 -1.39
C ARG A 351 56.23 1.32 -2.81
N VAL A 352 55.18 2.00 -3.23
CA VAL A 352 54.60 1.85 -4.58
C VAL A 352 55.55 2.40 -5.64
N VAL A 353 55.67 1.71 -6.78
CA VAL A 353 56.45 2.16 -7.93
C VAL A 353 55.76 3.34 -8.60
N HIS A 354 56.51 4.37 -8.94
CA HIS A 354 56.03 5.57 -9.64
C HIS A 354 56.59 5.70 -11.05
N CYS A 355 55.78 6.21 -11.98
CA CYS A 355 56.16 6.60 -13.35
C CYS A 355 56.16 8.12 -13.52
N GLN A 356 56.84 8.63 -14.56
CA GLN A 356 56.88 10.07 -14.88
C GLN A 356 55.47 10.67 -15.11
N LYS A 357 55.21 11.92 -14.69
CA LYS A 357 53.91 12.56 -14.93
C LYS A 357 53.71 12.89 -16.41
N LEU A 358 52.71 12.29 -17.04
CA LEU A 358 52.35 12.55 -18.44
C LEU A 358 51.58 13.88 -18.57
N ARG A 359 51.69 14.51 -19.75
CA ARG A 359 50.99 15.75 -20.12
C ARG A 359 50.05 15.46 -21.30
N PRO A 360 48.93 16.17 -21.45
CA PRO A 360 48.08 16.04 -22.63
C PRO A 360 48.84 16.49 -23.89
N PRO A 361 48.65 15.81 -25.05
CA PRO A 361 49.22 16.25 -26.32
C PRO A 361 48.51 17.50 -26.83
N ALA A 362 49.18 18.26 -27.71
CA ALA A 362 48.56 19.40 -28.37
C ALA A 362 47.29 18.97 -29.13
N ASN A 363 46.20 19.72 -28.99
CA ASN A 363 44.87 19.37 -29.50
C ASN A 363 44.29 18.04 -28.98
N GLY A 364 44.71 17.61 -27.79
CA GLY A 364 44.10 16.51 -27.05
C GLY A 364 44.05 16.76 -25.55
N TYR A 365 43.50 15.79 -24.82
CA TYR A 365 43.25 15.87 -23.38
C TYR A 365 43.43 14.50 -22.71
N LEU A 366 43.73 14.55 -21.41
CA LEU A 366 43.68 13.39 -20.52
C LEU A 366 42.23 13.18 -20.08
N VAL A 367 41.72 11.95 -20.18
CA VAL A 367 40.29 11.65 -19.95
C VAL A 367 39.79 12.06 -18.56
N ASN A 368 40.66 12.12 -17.55
CA ASN A 368 40.33 12.46 -16.15
C ASN A 368 41.05 13.73 -15.63
N SER A 369 41.58 14.59 -16.50
CA SER A 369 42.33 15.83 -16.20
C SER A 369 43.66 15.66 -15.46
N ASP A 370 43.73 14.85 -14.41
CA ASP A 370 44.96 14.36 -13.81
C ASP A 370 45.08 12.83 -13.98
N CYS A 371 46.30 12.33 -13.93
CA CYS A 371 46.60 10.92 -14.13
C CYS A 371 47.50 10.40 -13.01
N GLY A 372 47.07 9.30 -12.39
CA GLY A 372 47.86 8.63 -11.37
C GLY A 372 49.24 8.26 -11.91
N VAL A 373 50.27 8.55 -11.12
CA VAL A 373 51.67 8.20 -11.43
C VAL A 373 52.11 6.89 -10.79
N VAL A 374 51.20 6.13 -10.18
CA VAL A 374 51.52 4.87 -9.49
C VAL A 374 51.41 3.65 -10.42
N PHE A 375 52.06 2.54 -10.06
CA PHE A 375 51.93 1.25 -10.76
C PHE A 375 50.48 0.88 -11.10
N ASN A 376 50.26 0.32 -12.30
CA ASN A 376 48.95 0.02 -12.89
C ASN A 376 48.02 1.22 -13.11
N ALA A 377 48.41 2.46 -12.80
CA ALA A 377 47.63 3.61 -13.24
C ALA A 377 47.53 3.61 -14.77
N ALA A 378 46.31 3.83 -15.27
CA ALA A 378 45.99 3.87 -16.69
C ALA A 378 45.66 5.30 -17.12
N CYS A 379 46.47 5.83 -18.02
CA CYS A 379 46.41 7.18 -18.55
C CYS A 379 45.70 7.14 -19.90
N GLY A 380 44.42 7.52 -19.94
CA GLY A 380 43.63 7.60 -21.16
C GLY A 380 43.83 8.93 -21.88
N PHE A 381 44.14 8.87 -23.17
CA PHE A 381 44.31 10.02 -24.05
C PHE A 381 43.21 10.07 -25.09
N ARG A 382 42.68 11.27 -25.33
CA ARG A 382 41.76 11.55 -26.43
C ARG A 382 42.19 12.81 -27.15
N CYS A 383 41.91 12.86 -28.44
CA CYS A 383 42.07 14.08 -29.21
C CYS A 383 40.76 14.88 -29.20
N ASN A 384 40.89 16.20 -29.34
CA ASN A 384 39.74 17.09 -29.49
C ASN A 384 38.95 16.71 -30.77
N PRO A 385 37.64 17.03 -30.86
CA PRO A 385 36.88 16.85 -32.09
C PRO A 385 37.60 17.46 -33.30
N GLY A 386 37.66 16.72 -34.41
CA GLY A 386 38.41 17.12 -35.60
C GLY A 386 39.85 16.64 -35.66
N TYR A 387 40.36 16.04 -34.59
CA TYR A 387 41.70 15.44 -34.55
C TYR A 387 41.62 13.91 -34.43
N ARG A 388 42.60 13.21 -35.00
CA ARG A 388 42.80 11.75 -34.91
C ARG A 388 44.01 11.44 -34.03
N LEU A 389 43.93 10.38 -33.23
CA LEU A 389 45.03 9.95 -32.37
C LEU A 389 45.97 9.00 -33.13
N ILE A 390 47.26 9.34 -33.15
CA ILE A 390 48.36 8.49 -33.62
C ILE A 390 49.20 8.10 -32.40
N GLY A 391 49.58 6.82 -32.29
CA GLY A 391 50.22 6.26 -31.08
C GLY A 391 49.22 5.54 -30.17
N ASN A 392 49.56 5.35 -28.89
CA ASN A 392 48.73 4.59 -27.95
C ASN A 392 47.70 5.49 -27.22
N SER A 393 46.41 5.18 -27.37
CA SER A 393 45.31 5.89 -26.68
C SER A 393 45.24 5.64 -25.17
N ILE A 394 45.90 4.59 -24.67
CA ILE A 394 46.04 4.29 -23.25
C ILE A 394 47.49 3.96 -22.95
N ARG A 395 48.06 4.61 -21.94
CA ARG A 395 49.38 4.31 -21.36
C ARG A 395 49.14 3.66 -20.00
N VAL A 396 49.89 2.61 -19.64
CA VAL A 396 49.84 1.98 -18.30
C VAL A 396 51.20 2.06 -17.63
N CYS A 397 51.24 2.43 -16.35
CA CYS A 397 52.48 2.51 -15.56
C CYS A 397 52.96 1.10 -15.17
N GLN A 398 54.14 0.72 -15.65
CA GLN A 398 54.69 -0.63 -15.53
C GLN A 398 55.56 -0.80 -14.27
N GLN A 399 55.89 -2.06 -13.93
CA GLN A 399 56.75 -2.43 -12.79
C GLN A 399 58.15 -1.79 -12.84
N SER A 400 58.61 -1.45 -14.05
CA SER A 400 59.87 -0.76 -14.36
C SER A 400 59.88 0.75 -14.07
N GLY A 401 58.75 1.35 -13.67
CA GLY A 401 58.61 2.82 -13.56
C GLY A 401 58.45 3.52 -14.92
N THR A 402 58.28 2.77 -16.01
CA THR A 402 58.05 3.28 -17.37
C THR A 402 56.59 3.13 -17.79
N TRP A 403 56.13 4.01 -18.68
CA TRP A 403 54.81 3.89 -19.32
C TRP A 403 54.86 3.00 -20.57
N SER A 404 53.83 2.18 -20.77
CA SER A 404 53.72 1.27 -21.92
C SER A 404 53.50 1.96 -23.28
N GLY A 405 54.20 1.54 -24.33
CA GLY A 405 53.93 1.91 -25.74
C GLY A 405 54.65 3.17 -26.23
N SER A 406 54.05 3.89 -27.20
CA SER A 406 54.51 5.19 -27.71
C SER A 406 53.66 6.37 -27.21
N ASP A 407 54.18 7.59 -27.31
CA ASP A 407 53.45 8.80 -26.93
C ASP A 407 52.39 9.18 -27.99
N PRO A 408 51.19 9.62 -27.57
CA PRO A 408 50.10 9.95 -28.48
C PRO A 408 50.24 11.35 -29.09
N VAL A 409 49.96 11.46 -30.39
CA VAL A 409 49.94 12.72 -31.15
C VAL A 409 48.55 12.90 -31.76
N CYS A 410 48.00 14.11 -31.67
CA CYS A 410 46.70 14.46 -32.24
C CYS A 410 46.87 15.25 -33.54
N GLU A 411 46.74 14.56 -34.67
CA GLU A 411 46.78 15.17 -36.00
C GLU A 411 45.39 15.62 -36.44
N LYS A 412 45.28 16.70 -37.21
CA LYS A 412 43.99 17.06 -37.82
C LYS A 412 43.50 15.94 -38.75
N LYS A 413 42.20 15.64 -38.68
CA LYS A 413 41.53 14.81 -39.68
C LYS A 413 41.48 15.56 -41.02
N LYS A 414 41.43 14.80 -42.12
CA LYS A 414 41.29 15.35 -43.48
C LYS A 414 39.98 14.86 -44.10
N CYS A 415 39.24 15.76 -44.72
CA CYS A 415 38.06 15.43 -45.52
C CYS A 415 38.47 14.98 -46.93
N GLN A 416 37.52 14.43 -47.68
CA GLN A 416 37.69 14.12 -49.10
C GLN A 416 38.12 15.38 -49.89
N THR A 417 39.09 15.28 -50.79
CA THR A 417 39.48 16.39 -51.67
C THR A 417 38.31 16.81 -52.58
N LEU A 418 37.97 18.09 -52.62
CA LEU A 418 36.92 18.62 -53.50
C LEU A 418 37.52 19.28 -54.74
N GLY A 419 36.92 19.04 -55.91
CA GLY A 419 37.25 19.70 -57.17
C GLY A 419 36.26 20.81 -57.54
N ALA A 420 36.63 21.64 -58.51
CA ALA A 420 35.71 22.63 -59.07
C ALA A 420 34.55 21.94 -59.81
N PRO A 421 33.29 22.37 -59.62
CA PRO A 421 32.16 21.85 -60.40
C PRO A 421 32.29 22.28 -61.87
N PHE A 422 31.77 21.45 -62.77
CA PHE A 422 31.71 21.79 -64.21
C PHE A 422 30.87 23.06 -64.40
N HIS A 423 31.36 24.01 -65.20
CA HIS A 423 30.84 25.40 -65.30
C HIS A 423 30.80 26.20 -63.98
N GLY A 424 31.72 25.91 -63.05
CA GLY A 424 31.93 26.73 -61.85
C GLY A 424 33.39 26.75 -61.39
N SER A 425 33.59 27.32 -60.21
CA SER A 425 34.88 27.46 -59.53
C SER A 425 34.74 27.08 -58.05
N ILE A 426 35.88 26.77 -57.42
CA ILE A 426 36.00 26.48 -55.99
C ILE A 426 37.14 27.33 -55.41
N LYS A 427 36.93 27.89 -54.23
CA LYS A 427 37.96 28.61 -53.46
C LYS A 427 37.96 28.09 -52.02
N CYS A 428 39.03 27.40 -51.63
CA CYS A 428 39.19 26.84 -50.28
C CYS A 428 40.13 27.69 -49.43
N SER A 429 39.95 27.64 -48.10
CA SER A 429 40.80 28.33 -47.13
C SER A 429 42.19 27.67 -46.96
N THR A 430 42.31 26.37 -47.22
CA THR A 430 43.57 25.62 -47.28
C THR A 430 43.49 24.58 -48.42
N GLU A 431 44.64 24.17 -48.95
CA GLU A 431 44.75 23.06 -49.91
C GLU A 431 44.91 21.69 -49.22
N ALA A 432 45.04 21.68 -47.89
CA ALA A 432 45.25 20.46 -47.10
C ALA A 432 43.95 19.68 -46.82
N PHE A 433 42.80 20.33 -47.02
CA PHE A 433 41.45 19.82 -46.75
C PHE A 433 41.31 19.23 -45.32
N ASP A 434 42.04 19.83 -44.38
CA ASP A 434 42.03 19.48 -42.97
C ASP A 434 40.78 20.01 -42.25
N PHE A 435 40.50 19.49 -41.06
CA PHE A 435 39.43 20.00 -40.19
C PHE A 435 39.48 21.53 -40.07
N GLU A 436 38.31 22.17 -40.21
CA GLU A 436 38.09 23.62 -40.32
C GLU A 436 38.39 24.25 -41.71
N THR A 437 38.82 23.46 -42.71
CA THR A 437 38.88 23.96 -44.09
C THR A 437 37.48 24.32 -44.57
N VAL A 438 37.33 25.50 -45.18
CA VAL A 438 36.09 25.96 -45.79
C VAL A 438 36.32 26.19 -47.27
N CYS A 439 35.46 25.62 -48.11
CA CYS A 439 35.44 25.80 -49.55
C CYS A 439 34.16 26.51 -49.98
N GLU A 440 34.30 27.60 -50.72
CA GLU A 440 33.20 28.33 -51.35
C GLU A 440 33.16 28.03 -52.86
N PHE A 441 31.95 27.93 -53.40
CA PHE A 441 31.64 27.51 -54.76
C PHE A 441 30.85 28.60 -55.49
N GLU A 442 31.20 28.83 -56.74
CA GLU A 442 30.54 29.84 -57.59
C GLU A 442 30.34 29.28 -59.00
N CYS A 443 29.18 29.55 -59.59
CA CYS A 443 28.86 29.13 -60.95
C CYS A 443 29.10 30.25 -61.96
N GLN A 444 29.48 29.88 -63.18
CA GLN A 444 29.60 30.81 -64.30
C GLN A 444 28.22 31.42 -64.64
N ARG A 445 28.23 32.63 -65.22
CA ARG A 445 26.99 33.30 -65.67
C ARG A 445 26.19 32.38 -66.62
N GLY A 446 24.86 32.37 -66.45
CA GLY A 446 23.96 31.46 -67.17
C GLY A 446 23.75 30.10 -66.48
N TYR A 447 24.46 29.82 -65.38
CA TYR A 447 24.29 28.60 -64.57
C TYR A 447 23.84 28.94 -63.15
N VAL A 448 22.93 28.13 -62.59
CA VAL A 448 22.50 28.19 -61.19
C VAL A 448 23.23 27.14 -60.37
N LEU A 449 23.62 27.52 -59.15
CA LEU A 449 24.27 26.62 -58.19
C LEU A 449 23.21 25.75 -57.51
N ILE A 450 23.30 24.44 -57.74
CA ILE A 450 22.52 23.40 -57.06
C ILE A 450 23.43 22.75 -56.01
N GLY A 451 23.00 22.72 -54.75
CA GLY A 451 23.81 22.25 -53.62
C GLY A 451 24.25 23.40 -52.70
N SER A 452 25.28 23.17 -51.87
CA SER A 452 25.68 24.14 -50.83
C SER A 452 26.81 25.06 -51.30
N ARG A 453 26.50 26.36 -51.50
CA ARG A 453 27.47 27.41 -51.92
C ARG A 453 28.76 27.43 -51.10
N LYS A 454 28.68 27.09 -49.82
CA LYS A 454 29.81 27.00 -48.89
C LYS A 454 29.77 25.62 -48.23
N ARG A 455 30.92 24.97 -48.14
CA ARG A 455 31.08 23.69 -47.44
C ARG A 455 32.28 23.75 -46.48
N SER A 456 32.16 23.14 -45.32
CA SER A 456 33.16 23.13 -44.24
C SER A 456 33.55 21.70 -43.88
N CYS A 457 34.83 21.44 -43.69
CA CYS A 457 35.34 20.14 -43.26
C CYS A 457 35.07 19.96 -41.75
N LEU A 458 34.11 19.10 -41.42
CA LEU A 458 33.63 18.87 -40.06
C LEU A 458 34.60 18.02 -39.23
N SER A 459 34.39 18.05 -37.92
CA SER A 459 35.15 17.29 -36.91
C SER A 459 35.10 15.75 -37.07
N ILE A 460 34.21 15.28 -37.94
CA ILE A 460 34.00 13.88 -38.33
C ILE A 460 34.71 13.47 -39.63
N ALA A 461 35.52 14.34 -40.24
CA ALA A 461 36.21 14.13 -41.53
C ALA A 461 35.26 14.05 -42.75
N LEU A 462 34.08 14.65 -42.65
CA LEU A 462 33.13 14.81 -43.76
C LEU A 462 32.86 16.29 -44.00
N TRP A 463 32.53 16.63 -45.23
CA TRP A 463 32.01 17.97 -45.56
C TRP A 463 30.56 18.08 -45.12
N ASP A 464 30.20 19.22 -44.53
CA ASP A 464 28.81 19.63 -44.43
C ASP A 464 28.21 19.92 -45.83
N GLY A 465 26.90 20.16 -45.86
CA GLY A 465 26.19 20.56 -47.06
C GLY A 465 26.12 19.52 -48.17
N LEU A 466 25.37 19.86 -49.22
CA LEU A 466 25.19 19.03 -50.40
C LEU A 466 26.30 19.29 -51.44
N PRO A 467 26.75 18.28 -52.20
CA PRO A 467 27.65 18.47 -53.34
C PRO A 467 27.12 19.52 -54.32
N THR A 468 28.00 20.40 -54.78
CA THR A 468 27.66 21.52 -55.67
C THR A 468 27.75 21.12 -57.14
N LEU A 469 26.73 21.47 -57.91
CA LEU A 469 26.68 21.34 -59.36
C LEU A 469 26.16 22.65 -59.97
N CYS A 470 26.78 23.12 -61.06
CA CYS A 470 26.27 24.24 -61.84
C CYS A 470 25.41 23.70 -62.99
N ARG A 471 24.11 24.03 -62.98
CA ARG A 471 23.15 23.62 -64.03
C ARG A 471 22.74 24.85 -64.84
N PRO A 472 22.58 24.78 -66.18
CA PRO A 472 22.07 25.91 -66.94
C PRO A 472 20.74 26.43 -66.39
N VAL A 473 20.57 27.75 -66.44
CA VAL A 473 19.33 28.45 -66.07
C VAL A 473 18.30 28.24 -67.17
N SER A 474 17.09 27.83 -66.78
CA SER A 474 15.94 27.64 -67.67
C SER A 474 14.67 28.06 -66.93
N CYS A 475 13.85 28.91 -67.53
CA CYS A 475 12.56 29.29 -66.95
C CYS A 475 11.48 28.23 -67.25
N PRO A 476 10.48 28.04 -66.37
CA PRO A 476 9.33 27.19 -66.68
C PRO A 476 8.48 27.81 -67.80
N PRO A 477 7.73 27.00 -68.57
CA PRO A 477 6.75 27.54 -69.52
C PRO A 477 5.73 28.44 -68.82
N LEU A 478 5.34 29.52 -69.48
CA LEU A 478 4.31 30.46 -69.06
C LEU A 478 2.91 29.87 -69.30
N LEU A 479 2.09 29.84 -68.26
CA LEU A 479 0.68 29.48 -68.38
C LEU A 479 -0.07 30.65 -69.04
N ALA A 480 -0.70 30.39 -70.18
CA ALA A 480 -1.52 31.39 -70.86
C ALA A 480 -2.76 31.75 -69.99
N PRO A 481 -3.10 33.05 -69.84
CA PRO A 481 -4.26 33.46 -69.06
C PRO A 481 -5.57 33.10 -69.78
N ALA A 482 -6.68 33.10 -69.05
CA ALA A 482 -8.01 32.98 -69.65
C ALA A 482 -8.20 34.04 -70.76
N ASN A 483 -8.72 33.61 -71.90
CA ASN A 483 -8.90 34.44 -73.09
C ASN A 483 -7.64 35.16 -73.61
N GLY A 484 -6.46 34.55 -73.45
CA GLY A 484 -5.21 35.02 -74.09
C GLY A 484 -4.19 33.92 -74.38
N ILE A 485 -3.18 34.26 -75.20
CA ILE A 485 -2.11 33.35 -75.64
C ILE A 485 -0.72 34.03 -75.60
N PHE A 486 0.33 33.24 -75.37
CA PHE A 486 1.72 33.69 -75.46
C PHE A 486 2.34 33.41 -76.84
N SER A 487 3.20 34.31 -77.30
CA SER A 487 3.93 34.22 -78.55
C SER A 487 5.40 34.56 -78.35
N PRO A 488 6.37 33.79 -78.91
CA PRO A 488 6.18 32.54 -79.67
C PRO A 488 5.66 31.36 -78.83
N ALA A 489 4.98 30.40 -79.46
CA ALA A 489 4.23 29.33 -78.77
C ALA A 489 5.07 28.44 -77.81
N HIS A 490 6.37 28.26 -78.10
CA HIS A 490 7.24 27.47 -77.23
C HIS A 490 7.35 28.02 -75.80
N CYS A 491 7.06 29.32 -75.60
CA CYS A 491 6.97 29.98 -74.30
C CYS A 491 5.96 29.34 -73.36
N SER A 492 4.88 28.75 -73.87
CA SER A 492 3.85 28.04 -73.07
C SER A 492 3.98 26.51 -73.09
N GLU A 493 4.86 25.96 -73.95
CA GLU A 493 4.98 24.51 -74.15
C GLU A 493 6.25 23.92 -73.52
N THR A 494 7.36 24.67 -73.52
CA THR A 494 8.68 24.16 -73.15
C THR A 494 9.44 25.14 -72.25
N LYS A 495 10.58 24.72 -71.71
CA LYS A 495 11.39 25.56 -70.82
C LYS A 495 12.25 26.53 -71.62
N SER A 496 12.01 27.83 -71.46
CA SER A 496 12.80 28.87 -72.10
C SER A 496 14.21 29.00 -71.54
N ALA A 497 15.15 29.35 -72.42
CA ALA A 497 16.53 29.61 -72.07
C ALA A 497 16.70 30.99 -71.42
N PHE A 498 17.76 31.15 -70.63
CA PHE A 498 18.16 32.43 -70.03
C PHE A 498 18.35 33.52 -71.11
N GLY A 499 17.59 34.61 -71.01
CA GLY A 499 17.57 35.74 -71.96
C GLY A 499 16.50 35.68 -73.05
N GLU A 500 15.62 34.68 -73.08
CA GLU A 500 14.48 34.64 -74.03
C GLU A 500 13.30 35.52 -73.57
N THR A 501 12.56 36.10 -74.54
CA THR A 501 11.43 37.02 -74.28
C THR A 501 10.13 36.58 -74.97
N CYS A 502 9.02 36.58 -74.23
CA CYS A 502 7.69 36.10 -74.62
C CYS A 502 6.62 37.20 -74.50
N TYR A 503 5.64 37.23 -75.41
CA TYR A 503 4.63 38.30 -75.54
C TYR A 503 3.18 37.79 -75.39
N LEU A 504 2.29 38.53 -74.70
CA LEU A 504 0.85 38.19 -74.55
C LEU A 504 -0.01 38.79 -75.68
N ARG A 505 -1.07 38.08 -76.08
CA ARG A 505 -2.21 38.57 -76.89
C ARG A 505 -3.55 38.09 -76.29
N CYS A 506 -4.59 38.91 -76.29
CA CYS A 506 -5.95 38.54 -75.83
C CYS A 506 -6.87 38.16 -77.02
N ASN A 507 -7.96 37.45 -76.72
CA ASN A 507 -9.05 37.11 -77.64
C ASN A 507 -10.02 38.29 -77.84
N ASP A 508 -10.83 38.23 -78.90
CA ASP A 508 -11.86 39.26 -79.19
C ASP A 508 -12.85 39.42 -78.01
N GLY A 509 -13.23 40.67 -77.72
CA GLY A 509 -14.01 41.05 -76.54
C GLY A 509 -13.17 41.47 -75.32
N PHE A 510 -11.91 41.02 -75.22
CA PHE A 510 -11.08 41.20 -74.02
C PHE A 510 -9.83 42.06 -74.24
N ALA A 511 -9.39 42.80 -73.21
CA ALA A 511 -8.20 43.66 -73.28
C ALA A 511 -7.27 43.56 -72.04
N SER A 512 -5.97 43.84 -72.21
CA SER A 512 -4.96 43.85 -71.13
C SER A 512 -4.38 45.25 -70.88
N PRO A 513 -4.26 45.72 -69.63
CA PRO A 513 -3.90 47.12 -69.33
C PRO A 513 -2.39 47.47 -69.31
N HIS A 514 -1.48 46.49 -69.32
CA HIS A 514 -0.04 46.69 -69.04
C HIS A 514 0.91 45.97 -70.00
N GLN A 515 2.23 46.25 -69.87
CA GLN A 515 3.26 45.82 -70.82
C GLN A 515 3.34 44.29 -70.96
N ALA A 516 2.88 43.81 -72.11
CA ALA A 516 2.64 42.42 -72.46
C ALA A 516 3.90 41.62 -72.83
N SER A 517 5.01 41.73 -72.09
CA SER A 517 6.28 41.03 -72.39
C SER A 517 7.02 40.51 -71.15
N ARG A 518 7.60 39.30 -71.21
CA ARG A 518 8.33 38.63 -70.13
C ARG A 518 9.68 38.09 -70.61
N GLU A 519 10.76 38.33 -69.86
CA GLU A 519 12.13 37.85 -70.16
C GLU A 519 12.61 36.85 -69.12
N CYS A 520 13.29 35.78 -69.53
CA CYS A 520 13.82 34.76 -68.62
C CYS A 520 15.12 35.20 -67.93
N VAL A 521 15.04 35.59 -66.65
CA VAL A 521 16.15 36.14 -65.86
C VAL A 521 16.70 35.14 -64.83
N HIS A 522 17.94 35.37 -64.37
CA HIS A 522 18.59 34.55 -63.34
C HIS A 522 17.87 34.74 -61.99
N PRO A 523 17.51 33.67 -61.25
CA PRO A 523 18.00 32.29 -61.34
C PRO A 523 17.16 31.28 -62.15
N GLY A 524 16.21 31.75 -62.98
CA GLY A 524 15.25 30.92 -63.71
C GLY A 524 13.81 31.37 -63.50
N LEU A 525 13.61 32.68 -63.39
CA LEU A 525 12.33 33.35 -63.16
C LEU A 525 12.03 34.28 -64.34
N TRP A 526 10.75 34.54 -64.60
CA TRP A 526 10.35 35.54 -65.59
C TRP A 526 10.42 36.95 -64.97
N SER A 527 10.76 37.96 -65.77
CA SER A 527 10.79 39.35 -65.33
C SER A 527 9.38 39.91 -65.07
N GLY A 528 9.25 40.92 -64.20
CA GLY A 528 7.97 41.57 -63.87
C GLY A 528 7.14 40.87 -62.77
N ASN A 529 5.93 41.37 -62.50
CA ASN A 529 5.01 40.87 -61.47
C ASN A 529 3.81 40.15 -62.13
N ASP A 530 3.42 38.98 -61.64
CA ASP A 530 2.47 38.07 -62.31
C ASP A 530 1.06 38.64 -62.47
N THR A 531 0.65 39.57 -61.61
CA THR A 531 -0.69 40.21 -61.64
C THR A 531 -0.94 41.16 -62.83
N ALA A 532 0.04 41.35 -63.72
CA ALA A 532 -0.04 42.30 -64.85
C ALA A 532 -0.46 41.66 -66.20
N ILE A 533 -0.77 40.36 -66.22
CA ILE A 533 -1.10 39.58 -67.43
C ILE A 533 -2.48 38.94 -67.24
N MET A 534 -3.52 39.69 -67.60
CA MET A 534 -4.91 39.23 -67.65
C MET A 534 -5.67 39.97 -68.75
N CYS A 535 -6.71 39.33 -69.28
CA CYS A 535 -7.60 39.86 -70.30
C CYS A 535 -8.97 40.09 -69.64
N MET A 536 -9.48 41.33 -69.66
CA MET A 536 -10.72 41.74 -68.96
C MET A 536 -11.87 41.97 -69.95
N ASP A 537 -13.08 41.65 -69.51
CA ASP A 537 -14.35 41.71 -70.26
C ASP A 537 -15.06 43.08 -70.17
N LEU A 538 -16.01 43.34 -71.08
CA LEU A 538 -16.62 44.65 -71.34
C LEU A 538 -18.12 44.63 -71.75
N GLU A 539 -18.81 43.48 -71.83
CA GLU A 539 -20.23 43.41 -72.24
C GLU A 539 -21.19 43.07 -71.06
N PRO A 540 -22.48 43.50 -71.08
CA PRO A 540 -23.42 43.30 -69.96
C PRO A 540 -24.39 42.10 -70.06
N PRO A 541 -24.90 41.60 -68.90
CA PRO A 541 -25.74 40.42 -68.83
C PRO A 541 -27.19 40.64 -69.30
N THR A 542 -27.91 39.55 -69.57
CA THR A 542 -29.31 39.54 -70.03
C THR A 542 -30.22 38.77 -69.06
N ILE A 543 -31.45 39.25 -68.83
CA ILE A 543 -32.46 38.62 -67.94
C ILE A 543 -33.67 38.15 -68.79
N ARG A 544 -34.25 36.99 -68.45
CA ARG A 544 -35.40 36.36 -69.13
C ARG A 544 -36.56 36.08 -68.16
N ASN A 545 -37.77 35.93 -68.72
CA ASN A 545 -39.02 35.59 -68.02
C ASN A 545 -39.48 36.58 -66.93
N CYS A 546 -39.47 37.89 -67.24
CA CYS A 546 -39.99 38.93 -66.34
C CYS A 546 -41.53 38.81 -66.15
N PRO A 547 -42.07 38.72 -64.91
CA PRO A 547 -43.51 38.63 -64.66
C PRO A 547 -44.33 39.88 -65.04
N GLU A 548 -45.65 39.74 -65.10
CA GLU A 548 -46.65 40.82 -65.25
C GLU A 548 -47.37 41.11 -63.91
N ASP A 549 -48.15 42.20 -63.84
CA ASP A 549 -48.88 42.64 -62.64
C ASP A 549 -50.05 41.71 -62.24
N MET A 550 -50.32 41.55 -60.94
CA MET A 550 -51.28 40.55 -60.40
C MET A 550 -52.29 41.13 -59.38
N GLU A 551 -53.54 40.65 -59.37
CA GLU A 551 -54.58 40.98 -58.38
C GLU A 551 -55.22 39.72 -57.74
N VAL A 552 -55.45 39.72 -56.42
CA VAL A 552 -56.08 38.63 -55.64
C VAL A 552 -57.00 39.15 -54.50
N ASP A 553 -57.86 38.30 -53.95
CA ASP A 553 -58.65 38.56 -52.73
C ASP A 553 -57.95 37.93 -51.49
N SER A 554 -58.20 38.44 -50.27
CA SER A 554 -57.60 37.95 -49.01
C SER A 554 -58.14 36.59 -48.54
N GLU A 555 -57.36 35.88 -47.73
CA GLU A 555 -57.79 34.61 -47.12
C GLU A 555 -58.83 34.83 -45.99
N PRO A 556 -59.87 34.00 -45.86
CA PRO A 556 -60.90 34.18 -44.83
C PRO A 556 -60.33 34.19 -43.41
N GLY A 557 -60.65 35.25 -42.65
CA GLY A 557 -60.12 35.52 -41.31
C GLY A 557 -58.72 36.15 -41.27
N TYR A 558 -58.10 36.48 -42.41
CA TYR A 558 -56.74 37.02 -42.49
C TYR A 558 -56.64 38.26 -43.39
N ALA A 559 -55.74 39.17 -43.03
CA ALA A 559 -55.49 40.42 -43.76
C ALA A 559 -54.50 40.28 -44.95
N GLU A 560 -54.25 39.05 -45.42
CA GLU A 560 -53.18 38.73 -46.38
C GLU A 560 -53.65 37.71 -47.44
N ALA A 561 -52.94 37.63 -48.57
CA ALA A 561 -53.15 36.64 -49.63
C ALA A 561 -51.83 36.07 -50.15
N LEU A 562 -51.82 34.77 -50.51
CA LEU A 562 -50.65 34.08 -51.06
C LEU A 562 -50.58 34.24 -52.59
N VAL A 563 -49.44 34.73 -53.11
CA VAL A 563 -49.21 34.99 -54.54
C VAL A 563 -47.94 34.29 -55.02
N ASP A 564 -48.00 33.66 -56.20
CA ASP A 564 -46.96 32.79 -56.77
C ASP A 564 -46.63 33.18 -58.22
N TRP A 565 -45.35 33.13 -58.62
CA TRP A 565 -44.88 33.49 -59.96
C TRP A 565 -43.59 32.74 -60.35
N GLU A 566 -43.27 32.71 -61.65
CA GLU A 566 -42.11 31.97 -62.17
C GLU A 566 -40.76 32.64 -61.86
N LEU A 567 -39.74 31.83 -61.59
CA LEU A 567 -38.37 32.28 -61.30
C LEU A 567 -37.63 32.72 -62.58
N LEU A 568 -36.94 33.86 -62.50
CA LEU A 568 -36.22 34.48 -63.62
C LEU A 568 -34.83 33.86 -63.84
N GLU A 569 -34.38 33.82 -65.10
CA GLU A 569 -33.04 33.36 -65.49
C GLU A 569 -32.19 34.52 -66.05
N ALA A 570 -30.87 34.49 -65.83
CA ALA A 570 -29.93 35.48 -66.37
C ALA A 570 -28.70 34.80 -67.04
N SER A 571 -28.18 35.39 -68.12
CA SER A 571 -27.04 34.86 -68.90
C SER A 571 -26.18 35.93 -69.55
N ASP A 572 -24.89 35.65 -69.75
CA ASP A 572 -23.85 36.59 -70.20
C ASP A 572 -22.79 35.94 -71.12
N ASN A 573 -21.98 36.74 -71.83
CA ASN A 573 -20.96 36.28 -72.79
C ASN A 573 -19.68 35.72 -72.13
N SER A 574 -19.37 36.13 -70.90
CA SER A 574 -18.14 35.75 -70.17
C SER A 574 -18.12 34.28 -69.77
N GLY A 575 -19.29 33.67 -69.63
CA GLY A 575 -19.49 32.30 -69.13
C GLY A 575 -19.30 32.15 -67.61
N GLU A 576 -19.10 33.25 -66.88
CA GLU A 576 -18.94 33.28 -65.43
C GLU A 576 -20.29 33.40 -64.68
N SER A 577 -20.29 33.16 -63.36
CA SER A 577 -21.50 33.19 -62.54
C SER A 577 -22.01 34.62 -62.25
N LEU A 578 -23.28 34.87 -62.54
CA LEU A 578 -23.94 36.17 -62.35
C LEU A 578 -24.59 36.33 -60.98
N MET A 579 -24.69 37.58 -60.49
CA MET A 579 -25.39 37.94 -59.26
C MET A 579 -26.81 38.46 -59.58
N LEU A 580 -27.84 37.65 -59.32
CA LEU A 580 -29.26 38.06 -59.39
C LEU A 580 -29.75 38.54 -58.02
N SER A 581 -30.51 39.63 -57.95
CA SER A 581 -31.01 40.26 -56.72
C SER A 581 -32.41 40.87 -56.91
N VAL A 582 -33.18 41.01 -55.83
CA VAL A 582 -34.57 41.53 -55.85
C VAL A 582 -34.84 42.51 -54.69
N VAL A 583 -35.68 43.51 -54.95
CA VAL A 583 -36.16 44.50 -53.97
C VAL A 583 -37.68 44.70 -54.13
N PRO A 584 -38.49 44.59 -53.06
CA PRO A 584 -38.15 44.06 -51.73
C PRO A 584 -37.71 42.59 -51.82
N ALA A 585 -37.15 42.05 -50.73
CA ALA A 585 -36.63 40.69 -50.70
C ALA A 585 -37.78 39.66 -50.61
N VAL A 586 -38.41 39.37 -51.74
CA VAL A 586 -39.54 38.44 -51.88
C VAL A 586 -39.16 37.21 -52.72
N MET A 587 -39.77 36.07 -52.46
CA MET A 587 -39.59 34.83 -53.21
C MET A 587 -40.94 34.14 -53.40
N PRO A 588 -41.34 33.77 -54.63
CA PRO A 588 -42.61 33.08 -54.85
C PRO A 588 -42.58 31.64 -54.29
N PRO A 589 -43.69 31.14 -53.70
CA PRO A 589 -44.90 31.87 -53.32
C PRO A 589 -44.73 32.71 -52.04
N GLN A 590 -45.30 33.91 -52.02
CA GLN A 590 -45.16 34.91 -50.95
C GLN A 590 -46.53 35.46 -50.50
N LEU A 591 -46.70 35.69 -49.18
CA LEU A 591 -47.85 36.40 -48.64
C LEU A 591 -47.72 37.92 -48.81
N PHE A 592 -48.80 38.57 -49.23
CA PHE A 592 -48.93 40.03 -49.33
C PHE A 592 -50.14 40.53 -48.53
N PRO A 593 -50.03 41.68 -47.83
CA PRO A 593 -51.15 42.28 -47.12
C PRO A 593 -52.13 42.98 -48.07
N ILE A 594 -53.36 43.20 -47.62
CA ILE A 594 -54.37 44.05 -48.28
C ILE A 594 -53.74 45.41 -48.67
N GLY A 595 -53.78 45.74 -49.97
CA GLY A 595 -53.05 46.87 -50.54
C GLY A 595 -52.28 46.51 -51.82
N THR A 596 -51.23 47.28 -52.15
CA THR A 596 -50.42 47.11 -53.37
C THR A 596 -48.93 47.06 -53.02
N SER A 597 -48.17 46.18 -53.70
CA SER A 597 -46.73 45.97 -53.50
C SER A 597 -45.96 45.92 -54.82
N ASP A 598 -44.90 46.71 -54.97
CA ASP A 598 -44.04 46.78 -56.17
C ASP A 598 -42.74 45.97 -55.99
N ILE A 599 -42.28 45.28 -57.03
CA ILE A 599 -41.15 44.33 -57.02
C ILE A 599 -40.18 44.63 -58.19
N THR A 600 -38.87 44.55 -57.94
CA THR A 600 -37.81 44.83 -58.94
C THR A 600 -36.64 43.85 -58.80
N TYR A 601 -36.31 43.13 -59.87
CA TYR A 601 -35.16 42.25 -60.04
C TYR A 601 -34.02 42.92 -60.82
N TRP A 602 -32.77 42.58 -60.52
CA TRP A 602 -31.60 43.00 -61.30
C TRP A 602 -30.47 41.98 -61.26
N ALA A 603 -29.64 41.95 -62.31
CA ALA A 603 -28.51 41.04 -62.46
C ALA A 603 -27.20 41.81 -62.71
N GLU A 604 -26.07 41.32 -62.19
CA GLU A 604 -24.72 41.87 -62.38
C GLU A 604 -23.71 40.78 -62.73
N ASP A 605 -22.78 41.08 -63.65
CA ASP A 605 -21.69 40.21 -64.06
C ASP A 605 -20.41 40.39 -63.22
N ALA A 606 -19.40 39.55 -63.47
CA ALA A 606 -18.13 39.59 -62.76
C ALA A 606 -17.24 40.81 -63.12
N ALA A 607 -17.54 41.53 -64.21
CA ALA A 607 -16.88 42.77 -64.62
C ALA A 607 -17.56 44.03 -64.04
N GLY A 608 -18.79 43.90 -63.53
CA GLY A 608 -19.58 44.94 -62.87
C GLY A 608 -20.69 45.58 -63.72
N ASN A 609 -21.05 45.02 -64.88
CA ASN A 609 -22.15 45.55 -65.71
C ASN A 609 -23.51 44.95 -65.27
N LYS A 610 -24.64 45.64 -65.53
CA LYS A 610 -25.94 45.36 -64.89
C LYS A 610 -27.18 45.42 -65.81
N ALA A 611 -28.24 44.65 -65.48
CA ALA A 611 -29.56 44.62 -66.12
C ALA A 611 -30.74 44.53 -65.11
N PHE A 612 -31.99 44.87 -65.50
CA PHE A 612 -33.15 45.08 -64.58
C PHE A 612 -34.52 44.57 -65.12
N CYS A 613 -35.50 44.26 -64.26
CA CYS A 613 -36.90 43.83 -64.54
C CYS A 613 -37.87 44.15 -63.37
N ASN A 614 -39.12 44.58 -63.60
CA ASN A 614 -40.05 45.10 -62.56
C ASN A 614 -41.54 44.68 -62.77
N PHE A 615 -42.33 44.46 -61.69
CA PHE A 615 -43.80 44.19 -61.69
C PHE A 615 -44.46 44.45 -60.31
N SER A 616 -45.79 44.33 -60.16
CA SER A 616 -46.56 44.63 -58.93
C SER A 616 -47.69 43.63 -58.56
N VAL A 617 -48.17 43.67 -57.32
CA VAL A 617 -49.19 42.75 -56.73
C VAL A 617 -50.23 43.52 -55.90
N VAL A 618 -51.53 43.18 -56.00
CA VAL A 618 -52.65 43.83 -55.27
C VAL A 618 -53.55 42.82 -54.54
N VAL A 619 -53.95 43.11 -53.30
CA VAL A 619 -54.81 42.25 -52.44
C VAL A 619 -56.05 43.02 -51.93
N ARG A 620 -57.25 42.39 -51.93
CA ARG A 620 -58.55 42.98 -51.57
C ARG A 620 -59.34 42.19 -50.50
N ASP A 621 -60.08 42.87 -49.61
CA ASP A 621 -60.96 42.25 -48.59
C ASP A 621 -62.47 42.29 -48.96
N ARG A 622 -63.23 41.33 -48.42
CA ARG A 622 -64.68 41.10 -48.65
C ARG A 622 -65.44 40.45 -47.46
N GLU A 623 -64.87 40.36 -46.27
CA GLU A 623 -65.50 39.67 -45.12
C GLU A 623 -66.25 40.64 -44.19
N PRO A 624 -67.39 40.27 -43.57
CA PRO A 624 -68.10 41.13 -42.62
C PRO A 624 -67.66 40.99 -41.15
N PRO A 625 -67.99 41.98 -40.29
CA PRO A 625 -67.61 41.97 -38.88
C PRO A 625 -68.11 40.73 -38.12
N MET A 626 -67.27 40.24 -37.22
CA MET A 626 -67.60 39.21 -36.24
C MET A 626 -68.18 39.82 -34.96
N ASP A 627 -69.08 39.10 -34.30
CA ASP A 627 -69.66 39.42 -32.98
C ASP A 627 -68.95 38.60 -31.89
N ASP A 628 -68.30 39.29 -30.95
CA ASP A 628 -67.42 38.67 -29.96
C ASP A 628 -68.10 38.43 -28.60
N SER A 629 -69.21 39.12 -28.28
CA SER A 629 -69.73 39.12 -26.89
C SER A 629 -71.24 39.33 -26.69
N CYS A 630 -72.09 38.87 -27.61
CA CYS A 630 -73.55 38.92 -27.47
C CYS A 630 -74.12 37.95 -26.38
N THR A 631 -74.18 38.37 -25.10
CA THR A 631 -74.68 37.54 -23.98
C THR A 631 -75.87 38.17 -23.23
N SER A 632 -76.92 37.37 -23.00
CA SER A 632 -78.13 37.80 -22.29
C SER A 632 -77.95 37.81 -20.75
N PRO A 633 -78.45 38.82 -20.01
CA PRO A 633 -78.27 38.93 -18.56
C PRO A 633 -79.04 37.89 -17.74
N SER A 634 -78.56 37.66 -16.52
CA SER A 634 -79.17 36.74 -15.54
C SER A 634 -80.48 37.25 -14.95
N ASP A 635 -81.40 36.33 -14.65
CA ASP A 635 -82.70 36.59 -14.01
C ASP A 635 -82.59 37.50 -12.76
N ALA A 636 -83.24 38.67 -12.81
CA ALA A 636 -83.39 39.56 -11.66
C ALA A 636 -84.48 39.05 -10.70
N PHE A 637 -84.50 39.51 -9.43
CA PHE A 637 -85.53 39.11 -8.46
C PHE A 637 -86.28 40.31 -7.89
N SER A 638 -87.60 40.28 -7.97
CA SER A 638 -88.49 41.37 -7.54
C SER A 638 -88.85 41.32 -6.05
N ASN A 639 -88.52 40.23 -5.35
CA ASN A 639 -88.84 39.98 -3.93
C ASN A 639 -90.30 40.31 -3.56
N GLY A 640 -91.25 39.97 -4.43
CA GLY A 640 -92.69 40.19 -4.24
C GLY A 640 -93.28 41.45 -4.89
N SER A 641 -92.53 42.13 -5.77
CA SER A 641 -93.00 43.29 -6.55
C SER A 641 -93.19 42.96 -8.05
N PRO A 642 -93.86 43.81 -8.87
CA PRO A 642 -94.25 43.43 -10.25
C PRO A 642 -93.21 43.74 -11.35
N SER A 643 -92.07 44.35 -11.03
CA SER A 643 -91.01 44.72 -11.99
C SER A 643 -89.65 44.86 -11.30
N ALA A 644 -88.56 44.81 -12.07
CA ALA A 644 -87.20 45.02 -11.57
C ALA A 644 -86.34 45.80 -12.59
N VAL A 645 -85.30 46.49 -12.14
CA VAL A 645 -84.28 47.09 -13.02
C VAL A 645 -83.30 45.99 -13.45
N VAL A 646 -82.90 45.99 -14.73
CA VAL A 646 -81.91 45.04 -15.26
C VAL A 646 -80.83 45.76 -16.06
N THR A 647 -79.60 45.29 -15.91
CA THR A 647 -78.37 45.73 -16.59
C THR A 647 -77.68 44.52 -17.22
N TRP A 648 -76.98 44.73 -18.34
CA TRP A 648 -76.15 43.74 -19.01
C TRP A 648 -74.81 44.39 -19.41
N ASP A 649 -73.95 43.63 -20.10
CA ASP A 649 -72.74 44.12 -20.74
C ASP A 649 -73.02 44.30 -22.25
N GLU A 650 -72.64 45.43 -22.84
CA GLU A 650 -72.93 45.72 -24.25
C GLU A 650 -72.08 44.86 -25.22
N PRO A 651 -72.61 44.44 -26.39
CA PRO A 651 -71.87 43.59 -27.34
C PRO A 651 -70.70 44.30 -28.02
N VAL A 652 -69.62 43.56 -28.28
CA VAL A 652 -68.41 44.00 -29.00
C VAL A 652 -68.32 43.30 -30.36
N PHE A 653 -67.83 44.00 -31.37
CA PHE A 653 -67.61 43.49 -32.73
C PHE A 653 -66.17 43.75 -33.18
N SER A 654 -65.61 42.86 -34.00
CA SER A 654 -64.26 42.94 -34.58
C SER A 654 -64.25 42.51 -36.06
N ASP A 655 -63.15 42.73 -36.78
CA ASP A 655 -63.06 42.47 -38.22
C ASP A 655 -61.65 42.05 -38.68
N ASN A 656 -61.56 41.28 -39.78
CA ASN A 656 -60.30 40.72 -40.28
C ASN A 656 -59.31 41.78 -40.82
N SER A 657 -59.81 42.96 -41.20
CA SER A 657 -59.01 44.09 -41.71
C SER A 657 -58.16 44.77 -40.63
N GLY A 658 -58.41 44.46 -39.35
CA GLY A 658 -57.71 45.04 -38.21
C GLY A 658 -58.16 46.47 -37.87
N ILE A 659 -59.33 46.90 -38.36
CA ILE A 659 -59.93 48.21 -38.09
C ILE A 659 -61.28 48.01 -37.37
N ASP A 660 -61.50 48.73 -36.27
CA ASP A 660 -62.71 48.58 -35.44
C ASP A 660 -64.03 48.92 -36.20
N PRO A 661 -65.03 48.01 -36.22
CA PRO A 661 -66.34 48.24 -36.86
C PRO A 661 -67.20 49.33 -36.19
N VAL A 662 -68.11 49.93 -36.97
CA VAL A 662 -69.04 50.98 -36.51
C VAL A 662 -70.38 50.37 -36.05
N VAL A 663 -70.85 50.66 -34.82
CA VAL A 663 -71.97 49.94 -34.15
C VAL A 663 -73.19 50.83 -33.78
N TRP A 664 -74.39 50.27 -33.77
CA TRP A 664 -75.69 50.89 -33.41
C TRP A 664 -76.57 49.98 -32.51
N GLN A 665 -77.49 50.54 -31.68
CA GLN A 665 -78.31 49.79 -30.69
C GLN A 665 -79.80 50.20 -30.55
N SER A 666 -80.65 49.31 -30.01
CA SER A 666 -82.12 49.49 -29.97
C SER A 666 -82.77 49.82 -28.60
N HIS A 667 -82.18 49.44 -27.45
CA HIS A 667 -82.69 49.79 -26.10
C HIS A 667 -81.53 50.00 -25.13
N GLU A 668 -81.68 50.94 -24.20
CA GLU A 668 -80.67 51.26 -23.19
C GLU A 668 -80.77 50.37 -21.92
N GLN A 669 -79.63 49.94 -21.42
CA GLN A 669 -79.51 49.14 -20.19
C GLN A 669 -79.73 49.97 -18.90
N GLY A 670 -80.11 49.31 -17.81
CA GLY A 670 -80.36 49.96 -16.51
C GLY A 670 -81.75 50.56 -16.35
N THR A 671 -82.66 50.28 -17.29
CA THR A 671 -84.08 50.64 -17.22
C THR A 671 -84.91 49.57 -16.49
N THR A 672 -86.16 49.90 -16.15
CA THR A 672 -87.09 48.97 -15.48
C THR A 672 -87.77 48.02 -16.47
N PHE A 673 -87.67 46.71 -16.23
CA PHE A 673 -88.35 45.67 -16.99
C PHE A 673 -89.48 45.03 -16.15
N PRO A 674 -90.63 44.70 -16.77
CA PRO A 674 -91.72 43.99 -16.08
C PRO A 674 -91.34 42.54 -15.76
N VAL A 675 -92.01 41.91 -14.80
CA VAL A 675 -91.90 40.47 -14.59
C VAL A 675 -92.41 39.72 -15.84
N GLY A 676 -91.47 39.12 -16.57
CA GLY A 676 -91.68 38.58 -17.92
C GLY A 676 -90.36 38.51 -18.68
N GLU A 677 -90.41 38.54 -20.02
CA GLU A 677 -89.25 38.53 -20.91
C GLU A 677 -89.26 39.75 -21.87
N THR A 678 -88.09 40.29 -22.26
CA THR A 678 -87.94 41.38 -23.25
C THR A 678 -86.66 41.21 -24.10
N LEU A 679 -86.65 41.71 -25.35
CA LEU A 679 -85.55 41.57 -26.33
C LEU A 679 -84.92 42.92 -26.76
N VAL A 680 -83.60 42.94 -26.98
CA VAL A 680 -82.79 44.13 -27.39
C VAL A 680 -81.88 43.78 -28.58
N THR A 681 -81.44 44.73 -29.42
CA THR A 681 -80.74 44.47 -30.71
C THR A 681 -79.61 45.47 -31.01
N TYR A 682 -78.50 45.00 -31.60
CA TYR A 682 -77.32 45.78 -32.04
C TYR A 682 -76.91 45.44 -33.49
N VAL A 683 -76.27 46.36 -34.22
CA VAL A 683 -75.82 46.20 -35.63
C VAL A 683 -74.45 46.86 -35.86
N ALA A 684 -73.53 46.24 -36.64
CA ALA A 684 -72.16 46.70 -36.89
C ALA A 684 -71.76 46.70 -38.40
N SER A 685 -70.76 47.49 -38.82
CA SER A 685 -70.19 47.49 -40.19
C SER A 685 -68.68 47.80 -40.28
N ASP A 686 -67.96 47.13 -41.17
CA ASP A 686 -66.50 47.27 -41.41
C ASP A 686 -66.10 48.43 -42.36
N ALA A 687 -64.79 48.54 -42.64
CA ALA A 687 -64.19 49.57 -43.50
C ALA A 687 -64.28 49.27 -45.02
N SER A 688 -64.45 48.00 -45.42
CA SER A 688 -64.67 47.53 -46.79
C SER A 688 -66.14 47.67 -47.23
N GLY A 689 -67.06 47.77 -46.28
CA GLY A 689 -68.49 48.08 -46.46
C GLY A 689 -69.48 46.99 -46.07
N ASN A 690 -69.08 45.90 -45.39
CA ASN A 690 -69.96 44.77 -45.03
C ASN A 690 -70.51 44.91 -43.58
N ASN A 691 -71.49 44.08 -43.16
CA ASN A 691 -72.26 44.30 -41.91
C ASN A 691 -72.78 43.05 -41.16
N ALA A 692 -73.04 43.19 -39.84
CA ALA A 692 -73.44 42.13 -38.89
C ALA A 692 -74.40 42.62 -37.76
N SER A 693 -75.01 41.73 -36.95
CA SER A 693 -75.99 42.12 -35.89
C SER A 693 -76.23 41.09 -34.75
N CYS A 694 -76.47 41.58 -33.51
CA CYS A 694 -76.67 40.81 -32.25
C CYS A 694 -78.05 41.05 -31.58
N ILE A 695 -78.59 40.10 -30.80
CA ILE A 695 -79.86 40.21 -30.03
C ILE A 695 -79.76 39.65 -28.60
N LEU A 696 -80.24 40.39 -27.58
CA LEU A 696 -80.19 40.04 -26.13
C LEU A 696 -81.59 39.80 -25.52
N ARG A 697 -81.69 39.05 -24.40
CA ARG A 697 -82.93 38.64 -23.69
C ARG A 697 -82.89 38.90 -22.17
N VAL A 698 -83.95 39.48 -21.59
CA VAL A 698 -84.01 39.94 -20.18
C VAL A 698 -85.16 39.29 -19.38
N VAL A 699 -84.96 38.81 -18.13
CA VAL A 699 -85.95 38.01 -17.33
C VAL A 699 -85.98 38.37 -15.81
N VAL A 700 -87.12 38.17 -15.08
CA VAL A 700 -87.30 38.49 -13.63
C VAL A 700 -88.17 37.46 -12.81
N ARG A 701 -87.83 37.15 -11.52
CA ARG A 701 -88.47 36.15 -10.59
C ARG A 701 -88.69 36.61 -9.11
N ASP A 702 -89.06 35.71 -8.15
CA ASP A 702 -89.55 36.06 -6.79
C ASP A 702 -88.73 35.70 -5.50
N HIS A 703 -88.22 34.48 -5.22
CA HIS A 703 -87.48 34.15 -3.95
C HIS A 703 -86.34 33.08 -4.02
N ARG A 704 -85.59 32.81 -2.91
CA ARG A 704 -84.20 32.24 -2.93
C ARG A 704 -83.85 30.86 -2.30
N CYS A 705 -84.70 30.13 -1.58
CA CYS A 705 -84.28 28.90 -0.83
C CYS A 705 -84.38 27.54 -1.59
N ILE A 706 -83.47 26.59 -1.30
CA ILE A 706 -83.38 25.23 -1.92
C ILE A 706 -83.35 24.13 -0.83
N MET A 707 -84.00 22.98 -1.09
CA MET A 707 -84.14 21.83 -0.16
C MET A 707 -83.02 20.76 -0.29
N PRO A 708 -82.63 20.04 0.79
CA PRO A 708 -81.60 18.99 0.75
C PRO A 708 -82.11 17.64 0.18
N VAL A 709 -81.18 16.76 -0.20
CA VAL A 709 -81.44 15.42 -0.77
C VAL A 709 -80.91 14.32 0.16
N ALA A 710 -81.56 13.15 0.20
CA ALA A 710 -81.21 12.04 1.07
C ALA A 710 -79.95 11.26 0.62
N PRO A 711 -79.09 10.77 1.56
CA PRO A 711 -77.86 10.04 1.24
C PRO A 711 -78.12 8.55 0.94
N ALA A 712 -77.15 7.88 0.30
CA ALA A 712 -77.28 6.48 -0.07
C ALA A 712 -77.30 5.56 1.16
N ASN A 713 -78.20 4.57 1.14
CA ASN A 713 -78.50 3.65 2.25
C ASN A 713 -78.94 4.36 3.56
N GLY A 714 -79.43 5.60 3.45
CA GLY A 714 -80.04 6.37 4.52
C GLY A 714 -81.27 7.17 4.04
N ASP A 715 -81.81 8.01 4.91
CA ASP A 715 -83.03 8.79 4.68
C ASP A 715 -82.98 10.17 5.38
N VAL A 716 -83.74 11.16 4.87
CA VAL A 716 -83.79 12.55 5.36
C VAL A 716 -85.23 13.07 5.48
N ASP A 717 -85.60 13.50 6.70
CA ASP A 717 -86.91 14.11 7.00
C ASP A 717 -86.75 15.63 7.23
N CYS A 718 -87.58 16.46 6.59
CA CYS A 718 -87.49 17.93 6.56
C CYS A 718 -88.83 18.64 6.82
N ARG A 719 -88.83 19.70 7.64
CA ARG A 719 -90.03 20.46 8.08
C ARG A 719 -89.81 21.98 8.07
N LYS A 720 -90.77 22.75 7.55
CA LYS A 720 -90.80 24.23 7.65
C LYS A 720 -91.25 24.68 9.04
N THR A 721 -90.50 25.58 9.64
CA THR A 721 -90.71 26.19 10.97
C THR A 721 -90.93 27.70 10.84
N SER A 722 -91.25 28.38 11.94
CA SER A 722 -91.47 29.83 11.96
C SER A 722 -90.21 30.66 11.70
N SER A 723 -89.02 30.07 11.83
CA SER A 723 -87.71 30.72 11.64
C SER A 723 -86.89 30.10 10.51
N GLY A 724 -87.44 29.15 9.74
CA GLY A 724 -86.69 28.47 8.69
C GLY A 724 -87.25 27.12 8.25
N ILE A 725 -86.38 26.23 7.82
CA ILE A 725 -86.64 24.83 7.42
C ILE A 725 -85.62 23.96 8.17
N ALA A 726 -86.01 22.81 8.72
CA ALA A 726 -85.18 21.95 9.60
C ALA A 726 -85.24 20.47 9.19
N CYS A 727 -84.12 19.73 9.23
CA CYS A 727 -84.02 18.36 8.71
C CYS A 727 -83.18 17.39 9.58
N ARG A 728 -83.48 16.08 9.57
CA ARG A 728 -82.82 14.98 10.34
C ARG A 728 -82.51 13.76 9.45
N ILE A 729 -81.51 12.94 9.81
CA ILE A 729 -80.94 11.85 8.97
C ILE A 729 -80.79 10.52 9.74
N THR A 730 -81.04 9.38 9.08
CA THR A 730 -80.86 8.01 9.63
C THR A 730 -80.37 6.99 8.59
N CYS A 731 -79.74 5.90 9.03
CA CYS A 731 -79.25 4.80 8.16
C CYS A 731 -80.13 3.53 8.20
N LEU A 732 -80.08 2.73 7.13
CA LEU A 732 -80.77 1.44 7.01
C LEU A 732 -80.01 0.30 7.73
N GLN A 733 -80.74 -0.76 8.11
CA GLN A 733 -80.22 -1.86 8.93
C GLN A 733 -79.13 -2.67 8.20
N GLY A 734 -78.04 -2.99 8.89
CA GLY A 734 -76.83 -3.64 8.32
C GLY A 734 -75.76 -2.66 7.85
N TYR A 735 -76.08 -1.36 7.84
CA TYR A 735 -75.20 -0.27 7.47
C TYR A 735 -75.02 0.69 8.66
N GLY A 736 -73.87 1.36 8.73
CA GLY A 736 -73.54 2.28 9.83
C GLY A 736 -72.66 3.44 9.40
N LEU A 737 -72.69 4.50 10.20
CA LEU A 737 -71.78 5.65 10.10
C LEU A 737 -70.67 5.52 11.14
N GLN A 738 -69.48 6.05 10.82
CA GLN A 738 -68.36 6.09 11.76
C GLN A 738 -68.72 6.92 13.03
N PRO A 739 -68.11 6.66 14.21
CA PRO A 739 -68.69 7.05 15.50
C PRO A 739 -68.68 8.55 15.88
N ARG A 740 -68.63 9.49 14.92
CA ARG A 740 -68.53 10.95 15.16
C ARG A 740 -69.32 11.80 14.14
N VAL A 741 -70.65 11.65 14.10
CA VAL A 741 -71.54 12.49 13.24
C VAL A 741 -72.74 13.02 14.04
N PRO A 742 -73.12 14.32 13.95
CA PRO A 742 -74.30 14.90 14.61
C PRO A 742 -75.61 14.68 13.81
N SER A 743 -76.77 14.91 14.45
CA SER A 743 -78.06 14.33 14.02
C SER A 743 -79.19 15.26 13.54
N GLU A 744 -79.05 16.59 13.47
CA GLU A 744 -80.12 17.51 12.97
C GLU A 744 -79.56 18.85 12.40
N TYR A 745 -80.23 19.46 11.40
CA TYR A 745 -79.78 20.63 10.58
C TYR A 745 -80.90 21.66 10.26
N THR A 746 -80.61 22.94 9.97
CA THR A 746 -81.62 24.03 9.74
C THR A 746 -81.20 25.18 8.77
N CYS A 747 -82.15 25.90 8.13
CA CYS A 747 -81.95 27.01 7.15
C CYS A 747 -83.04 28.11 7.14
N ALA A 748 -82.72 29.41 6.94
CA ALA A 748 -83.55 30.56 7.35
C ALA A 748 -84.18 31.44 6.24
N PHE A 749 -84.58 30.89 5.09
CA PHE A 749 -85.09 31.61 3.88
C PHE A 749 -84.06 32.50 3.14
N ASP A 750 -82.84 32.59 3.66
CA ASP A 750 -81.68 33.25 3.06
C ASP A 750 -80.86 32.33 2.13
N GLY A 751 -81.05 31.01 2.23
CA GLY A 751 -80.35 29.97 1.48
C GLY A 751 -79.31 29.17 2.27
N SER A 752 -79.05 29.48 3.55
CA SER A 752 -77.90 28.94 4.31
C SER A 752 -78.28 27.84 5.32
N TRP A 753 -77.49 26.75 5.43
CA TRP A 753 -77.75 25.60 6.32
C TRP A 753 -76.72 25.45 7.46
N SER A 754 -77.16 25.02 8.66
CA SER A 754 -76.38 24.88 9.92
C SER A 754 -76.74 23.56 10.66
N PRO A 755 -75.89 22.89 11.49
CA PRO A 755 -74.61 23.32 12.05
C PRO A 755 -73.47 23.54 11.06
N HIS A 756 -73.49 22.87 9.92
CA HIS A 756 -72.52 23.02 8.82
C HIS A 756 -73.30 23.11 7.50
N SER A 757 -72.76 23.86 6.53
CA SER A 757 -73.35 24.02 5.21
C SER A 757 -73.32 22.71 4.41
N ILE A 758 -74.48 22.11 4.22
CA ILE A 758 -74.66 20.79 3.60
C ILE A 758 -74.53 20.89 2.09
N HIS A 759 -73.53 20.21 1.50
CA HIS A 759 -73.53 19.92 0.06
C HIS A 759 -73.37 18.43 -0.28
N SER A 760 -72.94 17.59 0.66
CA SER A 760 -73.12 16.14 0.60
C SER A 760 -72.92 15.52 1.99
N PHE A 761 -73.78 14.57 2.37
CA PHE A 761 -73.60 13.75 3.57
C PHE A 761 -72.85 12.46 3.23
N PRO A 762 -72.02 11.92 4.13
CA PRO A 762 -71.37 10.64 3.90
C PRO A 762 -72.39 9.50 3.95
N ASP A 763 -72.31 8.58 2.98
CA ASP A 763 -73.24 7.47 2.82
C ASP A 763 -73.09 6.39 3.91
N CYS A 764 -74.18 5.70 4.23
CA CYS A 764 -74.19 4.64 5.22
C CYS A 764 -73.47 3.38 4.67
N SER A 765 -72.45 2.89 5.38
CA SER A 765 -71.54 1.84 4.89
C SER A 765 -71.82 0.46 5.52
N GLU A 766 -71.67 -0.61 4.75
CA GLU A 766 -72.01 -2.00 5.15
C GLU A 766 -71.05 -2.56 6.21
N SER A 767 -71.59 -3.27 7.22
CA SER A 767 -70.79 -3.84 8.33
C SER A 767 -70.71 -5.37 8.29
N SER A 768 -69.49 -5.94 8.33
CA SER A 768 -69.24 -7.39 8.38
C SER A 768 -68.32 -7.80 9.54
N PRO A 769 -68.52 -8.98 10.16
CA PRO A 769 -67.64 -9.51 11.21
C PRO A 769 -66.42 -10.26 10.64
N PRO A 770 -65.22 -10.14 11.26
CA PRO A 770 -64.01 -10.82 10.79
C PRO A 770 -64.02 -12.33 11.09
N SER A 771 -63.39 -13.12 10.22
CA SER A 771 -63.39 -14.60 10.28
C SER A 771 -62.17 -15.23 10.96
N SER A 772 -61.19 -14.42 11.39
CA SER A 772 -60.17 -14.79 12.39
C SER A 772 -59.49 -13.53 12.92
N ALA A 773 -58.97 -13.57 14.14
CA ALA A 773 -58.21 -12.49 14.76
C ALA A 773 -57.00 -13.02 15.54
N THR A 774 -55.84 -12.43 15.31
CA THR A 774 -54.58 -12.79 16.00
C THR A 774 -54.11 -11.67 16.90
N VAL A 775 -53.92 -11.96 18.19
CA VAL A 775 -53.37 -10.99 19.16
C VAL A 775 -52.00 -11.48 19.63
N LYS A 776 -50.96 -10.68 19.35
CA LYS A 776 -49.58 -10.96 19.74
C LYS A 776 -49.26 -10.33 21.09
N ALA A 777 -48.65 -11.09 22.00
CA ALA A 777 -48.24 -10.61 23.32
C ALA A 777 -46.79 -11.00 23.65
N ARG A 778 -46.12 -10.14 24.43
CA ARG A 778 -44.79 -10.43 25.00
C ARG A 778 -44.78 -10.12 26.48
N LEU A 779 -44.14 -10.99 27.25
CA LEU A 779 -44.03 -10.94 28.70
C LEU A 779 -42.58 -11.21 29.09
N PHE A 780 -42.05 -10.41 30.01
CA PHE A 780 -40.70 -10.57 30.53
C PHE A 780 -40.77 -11.18 31.93
N TYR A 781 -40.03 -12.26 32.17
CA TYR A 781 -40.03 -12.99 33.44
C TYR A 781 -38.63 -12.95 34.06
N SER A 782 -38.47 -12.20 35.16
CA SER A 782 -37.19 -11.98 35.82
C SER A 782 -37.06 -12.86 37.08
N ALA A 783 -36.25 -13.92 36.99
CA ALA A 783 -36.15 -14.96 38.02
C ALA A 783 -34.77 -14.95 38.72
N PHE A 784 -34.69 -14.37 39.91
CA PHE A 784 -33.43 -14.32 40.67
C PHE A 784 -33.00 -15.71 41.19
N GLY A 785 -31.93 -16.25 40.61
CA GLY A 785 -31.26 -17.47 41.10
C GLY A 785 -31.52 -18.73 40.27
N ILE A 786 -32.32 -18.65 39.21
CA ILE A 786 -32.43 -19.69 38.18
C ILE A 786 -31.49 -19.30 37.03
N SER A 787 -30.61 -20.19 36.61
CA SER A 787 -29.77 -19.98 35.43
C SER A 787 -30.62 -20.17 34.18
N CYS A 788 -30.73 -19.15 33.32
CA CYS A 788 -31.64 -19.22 32.17
C CYS A 788 -31.25 -20.35 31.19
N GLY A 789 -29.98 -20.77 31.18
CA GLY A 789 -29.45 -21.82 30.31
C GLY A 789 -29.74 -23.28 30.71
N ASP A 790 -30.42 -23.56 31.83
CA ASP A 790 -30.75 -24.93 32.23
C ASP A 790 -31.98 -25.48 31.47
N ARG A 791 -31.79 -26.58 30.74
CA ARG A 791 -32.76 -27.15 29.80
C ARG A 791 -33.95 -27.82 30.48
N LEU A 792 -33.82 -28.32 31.71
CA LEU A 792 -34.98 -28.89 32.41
C LEU A 792 -35.95 -27.77 32.81
N THR A 793 -35.42 -26.68 33.35
CA THR A 793 -36.17 -25.52 33.84
C THR A 793 -36.82 -24.73 32.70
N GLN A 794 -36.13 -24.51 31.58
CA GLN A 794 -36.76 -23.93 30.38
C GLN A 794 -37.96 -24.77 29.91
N LYS A 795 -37.85 -26.10 29.96
CA LYS A 795 -38.91 -27.01 29.51
C LYS A 795 -40.11 -27.02 30.48
N GLU A 796 -39.86 -27.08 31.79
CA GLU A 796 -40.92 -26.98 32.80
C GLU A 796 -41.61 -25.62 32.77
N LEU A 797 -40.86 -24.52 32.60
CA LEU A 797 -41.42 -23.17 32.47
C LEU A 797 -42.29 -23.04 31.21
N ARG A 798 -41.82 -23.56 30.06
CA ARG A 798 -42.60 -23.60 28.81
C ARG A 798 -43.87 -24.44 28.97
N GLU A 799 -43.79 -25.65 29.52
CA GLU A 799 -44.97 -26.52 29.71
C GLU A 799 -45.96 -25.95 30.73
N HIS A 800 -45.49 -25.29 31.81
CA HIS A 800 -46.37 -24.68 32.80
C HIS A 800 -47.05 -23.41 32.25
N LEU A 801 -46.33 -22.55 31.51
CA LEU A 801 -46.91 -21.39 30.84
C LEU A 801 -47.89 -21.81 29.73
N LEU A 802 -47.54 -22.76 28.86
CA LEU A 802 -48.45 -23.30 27.85
C LEU A 802 -49.68 -23.94 28.49
N ARG A 803 -49.57 -24.70 29.58
CA ARG A 803 -50.75 -25.23 30.31
C ARG A 803 -51.60 -24.12 30.92
N ARG A 804 -51.01 -23.08 31.51
CA ARG A 804 -51.77 -21.96 32.09
C ARG A 804 -52.49 -21.17 31.00
N LEU A 805 -51.77 -20.78 29.95
CA LEU A 805 -52.30 -19.99 28.85
C LEU A 805 -53.33 -20.79 28.04
N SER A 806 -53.09 -22.07 27.75
CA SER A 806 -54.11 -22.92 27.09
C SER A 806 -55.34 -23.15 27.96
N MET A 807 -55.22 -23.38 29.28
CA MET A 807 -56.40 -23.47 30.17
C MET A 807 -57.17 -22.15 30.31
N GLN A 808 -56.53 -21.01 30.04
CA GLN A 808 -57.19 -19.69 30.05
C GLN A 808 -57.78 -19.34 28.68
N ALA A 809 -57.14 -19.74 27.57
CA ALA A 809 -57.65 -19.62 26.21
C ALA A 809 -58.82 -20.59 25.92
N ALA A 810 -58.82 -21.77 26.56
CA ALA A 810 -59.95 -22.71 26.58
C ALA A 810 -61.18 -22.19 27.36
N ARG A 811 -61.20 -20.92 27.76
CA ARG A 811 -62.39 -20.19 28.24
C ARG A 811 -62.83 -19.10 27.26
N CYS A 812 -62.53 -19.27 25.97
CA CYS A 812 -63.13 -18.42 24.94
C CYS A 812 -64.65 -18.64 24.81
N PRO A 813 -65.41 -17.62 24.35
CA PRO A 813 -66.85 -17.72 24.17
C PRO A 813 -67.23 -18.74 23.07
N ASP A 814 -68.42 -19.33 23.21
CA ASP A 814 -68.93 -20.33 22.25
C ASP A 814 -68.91 -19.83 20.80
N GLY A 815 -68.34 -20.64 19.91
CA GLY A 815 -68.25 -20.37 18.46
C GLY A 815 -66.90 -19.87 17.95
N VAL A 816 -65.88 -19.74 18.81
CA VAL A 816 -64.52 -19.29 18.45
C VAL A 816 -63.47 -20.29 18.98
N ASP A 817 -62.64 -20.86 18.10
CA ASP A 817 -61.63 -21.87 18.47
C ASP A 817 -60.28 -21.23 18.83
N CYS A 818 -60.19 -20.72 20.06
CA CYS A 818 -58.99 -20.06 20.57
C CYS A 818 -57.84 -21.03 20.83
N SER A 819 -56.87 -21.04 19.92
CA SER A 819 -55.60 -21.75 20.07
C SER A 819 -54.49 -20.79 20.53
N VAL A 820 -53.65 -21.25 21.46
CA VAL A 820 -52.41 -20.56 21.80
C VAL A 820 -51.34 -21.08 20.83
N GLY A 821 -50.82 -20.18 20.00
CA GLY A 821 -49.73 -20.45 19.07
C GLY A 821 -48.38 -20.64 19.78
N ASP A 822 -47.32 -20.72 18.98
CA ASP A 822 -45.99 -21.05 19.49
C ASP A 822 -45.48 -20.08 20.56
N LEU A 823 -45.22 -20.62 21.76
CA LEU A 823 -44.67 -19.89 22.90
C LEU A 823 -43.14 -20.00 22.90
N HIS A 824 -42.44 -18.95 22.51
CA HIS A 824 -40.96 -18.91 22.48
C HIS A 824 -40.39 -18.34 23.78
N ILE A 825 -39.21 -18.83 24.21
CA ILE A 825 -38.51 -18.41 25.44
C ILE A 825 -37.04 -18.15 25.08
N GLU A 826 -36.55 -16.93 25.30
CA GLU A 826 -35.17 -16.52 25.00
C GLU A 826 -34.41 -16.01 26.24
N CYS A 827 -33.08 -16.22 26.26
CA CYS A 827 -32.20 -16.00 27.41
C CYS A 827 -30.99 -15.09 27.06
N PRO A 828 -30.76 -13.96 27.74
CA PRO A 828 -29.61 -13.06 27.48
C PRO A 828 -28.34 -13.46 28.26
N THR A 829 -27.16 -13.30 27.67
CA THR A 829 -25.85 -13.51 28.33
C THR A 829 -25.14 -12.17 28.61
N VAL A 830 -24.60 -11.96 29.83
CA VAL A 830 -24.31 -10.59 30.32
C VAL A 830 -22.82 -10.18 30.36
N GLN A 831 -22.49 -9.04 29.73
CA GLN A 831 -21.18 -8.35 29.75
C GLN A 831 -21.09 -7.19 30.77
N ALA A 832 -19.89 -6.64 30.98
CA ALA A 832 -19.52 -5.62 31.98
C ALA A 832 -18.21 -4.91 31.55
N GLU A 833 -17.75 -3.72 31.95
CA GLU A 833 -18.12 -2.48 32.73
C GLU A 833 -16.92 -1.47 32.48
N PRO A 834 -16.74 -0.25 33.07
CA PRO A 834 -17.60 0.66 33.83
C PRO A 834 -17.60 2.17 33.39
N ASN A 835 -18.57 2.94 33.90
CA ASN A 835 -18.57 4.29 34.54
C ASN A 835 -17.56 5.44 34.25
N ASP A 836 -18.09 6.66 34.43
CA ASP A 836 -17.84 7.53 35.61
C ASP A 836 -19.16 8.34 35.90
N ALA A 837 -19.48 9.04 37.01
CA ALA A 837 -18.74 9.39 38.25
C ALA A 837 -19.70 9.73 39.44
N GLU A 838 -19.09 10.19 40.56
CA GLU A 838 -19.58 10.96 41.72
C GLU A 838 -20.37 10.37 42.93
N SER A 839 -19.77 10.64 44.10
CA SER A 839 -20.27 10.68 45.50
C SER A 839 -20.22 9.41 46.40
N SER A 840 -19.98 9.67 47.68
CA SER A 840 -19.58 8.76 48.79
C SER A 840 -20.63 8.79 49.93
N GLU A 841 -20.69 7.94 50.98
CA GLU A 841 -19.72 7.07 51.68
C GLU A 841 -20.32 5.71 52.16
N LEU A 842 -19.40 4.87 52.66
CA LEU A 842 -19.44 3.56 53.34
C LEU A 842 -20.64 3.28 54.31
N HIS A 843 -21.07 2.05 54.65
CA HIS A 843 -20.45 0.71 54.56
C HIS A 843 -21.48 -0.45 54.80
N ARG A 844 -21.60 -1.44 53.89
CA ARG A 844 -21.52 -2.92 54.16
C ARG A 844 -21.80 -3.77 52.90
N GLU A 845 -21.23 -4.97 52.88
CA GLU A 845 -21.07 -5.81 51.68
C GLU A 845 -22.34 -6.55 51.23
N ARG A 846 -22.54 -6.67 49.90
CA ARG A 846 -22.38 -7.96 49.18
C ARG A 846 -22.51 -7.77 47.66
N ARG A 847 -21.77 -8.58 46.88
CA ARG A 847 -21.78 -8.57 45.41
C ARG A 847 -23.19 -8.80 44.85
N SER A 848 -23.55 -8.02 43.84
CA SER A 848 -24.75 -8.21 43.02
C SER A 848 -24.80 -9.61 42.39
N LYS A 849 -25.92 -10.31 42.56
CA LYS A 849 -26.37 -11.33 41.59
C LYS A 849 -27.20 -10.59 40.55
N ARG A 850 -26.74 -10.54 39.30
CA ARG A 850 -27.52 -10.03 38.17
C ARG A 850 -28.79 -10.86 37.99
N ALA A 851 -29.90 -10.20 37.67
CA ALA A 851 -31.04 -10.85 37.05
C ALA A 851 -30.73 -11.10 35.57
N GLU A 852 -31.20 -12.23 35.05
CA GLU A 852 -31.34 -12.47 33.61
C GLU A 852 -32.83 -12.38 33.29
N ASP A 853 -33.21 -11.45 32.41
CA ASP A 853 -34.60 -11.24 32.02
C ASP A 853 -34.98 -12.20 30.89
N ILE A 854 -36.00 -13.03 31.10
CA ILE A 854 -36.44 -14.03 30.13
C ILE A 854 -37.59 -13.44 29.29
N GLU A 855 -37.38 -13.22 27.99
CA GLU A 855 -38.47 -12.77 27.10
C GLU A 855 -39.28 -13.97 26.62
N VAL A 856 -40.60 -13.92 26.85
CA VAL A 856 -41.57 -14.92 26.41
C VAL A 856 -42.58 -14.26 25.48
N SER A 857 -42.64 -14.73 24.24
CA SER A 857 -43.60 -14.25 23.23
C SER A 857 -44.55 -15.38 22.82
N PHE A 858 -45.82 -15.03 22.67
CA PHE A 858 -46.84 -15.94 22.15
C PHE A 858 -47.96 -15.17 21.45
N ASP A 859 -48.58 -15.84 20.50
CA ASP A 859 -49.76 -15.34 19.78
C ASP A 859 -50.97 -16.17 20.21
N ILE A 860 -52.12 -15.53 20.38
CA ILE A 860 -53.41 -16.24 20.52
C ILE A 860 -54.20 -15.99 19.24
N THR A 861 -54.61 -17.08 18.61
CA THR A 861 -55.38 -17.12 17.36
C THR A 861 -56.77 -17.67 17.66
N GLY A 862 -57.81 -16.93 17.27
CA GLY A 862 -59.22 -17.34 17.36
C GLY A 862 -60.00 -16.92 16.11
#